data_AF-A0A9W6V7H4-F1
#
_entry.id   AF-A0A9W6V7H4-F1
#
_cell.length_a   1.000
_cell.length_b   1.000
_cell.length_c   1.000
_cell.angle_alpha   90.00
_cell.angle_beta   90.00
_cell.angle_gamma   90.00
#
_symmetry.space_group_name_H-M   'P 1'
#
loop_
_entity.id
_entity.type
_entity.pdbx_description
1 polymer ?
#
loop_
_entity_poly.entity_id
_entity_poly.type
_entity_poly.pdbx_seq_one_letter_code
_entity_poly.pdbx_strand_id
1 'polypeptide(L)'
;MPVLVVAITVGAGAPAVAAAQRPVVSDPVVAAMGRDLGLTPEQVSPRLAKEAAGSRLEQRVRVETGAAFAGAWLDTDAELVVAVTDEAAAKAARAAGAKASVVRWSGERLAEVKRALDAKRTAPKTVTGWYVDEPGNSVVVTATDPGAADVRAFAGAAPQVRIVRAAAVPQLLHDVRGGDAYYFNGGSRCSIGFSVQGGYVTAGHCGVAGTATNGFNQVAQGTVQQSAFPGDDMAWVRTNANWTPQPLVNNYSGGSVTVRGSAEAAIGASVCRSGSTTGWRCGTILAKNETVNYPNGSVQGLTRTNACAEPGDSGGSWLTGDQAQGVTSGGSGNCSSGGVTYFQPVNEILQRYGLTLTVEAPPQPPTTPDSGSVTGDFNGDGKADVLSLYDYGNSTAGLWVFPGTAAGGDSASQPYRVWLSGAGAFTATNSKITAGDFNGDGKTDVLVLYDYGNSTTGLWVLPGTTARGDSASVPYRAWLSGAGGFTWANTKISAGDFTGDGKADVTAFYDYGASTTGLWIFPGTSATGDSASVPRRTWLSGAGGFTWANSKIATGDFTGDGKADVAALYDYGASTSGIWIFPGTPGSGDSASAPYRVWLSGAGGFTWSNTKIAAGDFTGDGKADVAAFYDYGASTSGLWIFPGTGAAGDSASVPRRTWLSGAGGFTWSNSKITAGDFTGDRKADVLALYDYGSATTGLWTFPGTSASGDSASQPYRAWLSGVGGWDWKRGAVT
;
A
#
# COMPACT_ATOMS: atom_id res chain seq x y z
N MET A 1 -71.00 -32.24 18.27
CA MET A 1 -70.19 -31.92 19.47
C MET A 1 -68.73 -31.85 19.07
N PRO A 2 -67.96 -30.90 19.62
CA PRO A 2 -67.34 -29.87 18.79
C PRO A 2 -65.82 -29.97 18.65
N VAL A 3 -65.34 -29.29 17.60
CA VAL A 3 -63.95 -29.01 17.27
C VAL A 3 -63.36 -28.05 18.30
N LEU A 4 -62.23 -28.40 18.91
CA LEU A 4 -61.42 -27.51 19.76
C LEU A 4 -60.14 -27.14 18.99
N VAL A 5 -60.14 -25.94 18.41
CA VAL A 5 -58.94 -25.31 17.83
C VAL A 5 -58.16 -24.69 18.98
N VAL A 6 -56.97 -25.21 19.25
CA VAL A 6 -56.00 -24.57 20.15
C VAL A 6 -55.19 -23.58 19.33
N ALA A 7 -55.44 -22.28 19.55
CA ALA A 7 -54.63 -21.21 19.00
C ALA A 7 -53.32 -21.11 19.79
N ILE A 8 -52.20 -21.48 19.17
CA ILE A 8 -50.86 -21.16 19.66
C ILE A 8 -50.51 -19.76 19.13
N THR A 9 -50.55 -18.76 20.00
CA THR A 9 -49.99 -17.44 19.74
C THR A 9 -48.47 -17.54 19.69
N VAL A 10 -47.89 -17.58 18.50
CA VAL A 10 -46.45 -17.36 18.29
C VAL A 10 -46.22 -15.85 18.42
N GLY A 11 -45.70 -15.42 19.57
CA GLY A 11 -45.17 -14.07 19.71
C GLY A 11 -44.01 -13.88 18.75
N ALA A 12 -44.19 -13.02 17.74
CA ALA A 12 -43.12 -12.57 16.89
C ALA A 12 -42.15 -11.72 17.73
N GLY A 13 -41.15 -12.37 18.33
CA GLY A 13 -39.94 -11.68 18.76
C GLY A 13 -39.26 -11.12 17.52
N ALA A 14 -39.30 -9.81 17.33
CA ALA A 14 -38.51 -9.14 16.31
C ALA A 14 -37.05 -9.59 16.45
N PRO A 15 -36.34 -9.90 15.34
CA PRO A 15 -34.92 -10.18 15.42
C PRO A 15 -34.24 -8.93 15.99
N ALA A 16 -33.48 -9.09 17.06
CA ALA A 16 -32.61 -8.03 17.55
C ALA A 16 -31.66 -7.66 16.41
N VAL A 17 -31.89 -6.50 15.79
CA VAL A 17 -31.01 -5.92 14.79
C VAL A 17 -29.66 -5.76 15.46
N ALA A 18 -28.66 -6.53 15.01
CA ALA A 18 -27.28 -6.36 15.45
C ALA A 18 -26.91 -4.88 15.26
N ALA A 19 -26.59 -4.20 16.35
CA ALA A 19 -26.17 -2.81 16.30
C ALA A 19 -24.98 -2.68 15.35
N ALA A 20 -25.15 -1.94 14.26
CA ALA A 20 -24.11 -1.69 13.27
C ALA A 20 -22.87 -1.12 14.00
N GLN A 21 -21.73 -1.80 13.86
CA GLN A 21 -20.46 -1.36 14.46
C GLN A 21 -20.09 0.02 13.89
N ARG A 22 -19.86 0.99 14.78
CA ARG A 22 -19.49 2.37 14.43
C ARG A 22 -18.15 2.36 13.67
N PRO A 23 -18.01 3.12 12.57
CA PRO A 23 -16.72 3.26 11.89
C PRO A 23 -15.70 3.91 12.83
N VAL A 24 -14.51 3.32 12.91
CA VAL A 24 -13.36 3.92 13.60
C VAL A 24 -12.78 4.97 12.66
N VAL A 25 -12.85 6.22 13.08
CA VAL A 25 -12.40 7.40 12.31
C VAL A 25 -11.07 7.82 12.92
N SER A 26 -10.05 8.10 12.10
CA SER A 26 -8.72 8.47 12.63
C SER A 26 -8.81 9.77 13.44
N ASP A 27 -8.10 9.82 14.57
CA ASP A 27 -8.10 10.98 15.47
C ASP A 27 -7.83 12.33 14.79
N PRO A 28 -6.95 12.43 13.77
CA PRO A 28 -6.76 13.67 13.01
C PRO A 28 -8.00 14.10 12.19
N VAL A 29 -8.75 13.13 11.64
CA VAL A 29 -9.98 13.41 10.88
C VAL A 29 -11.11 13.79 11.85
N VAL A 30 -11.21 13.12 13.00
CA VAL A 30 -12.17 13.51 14.06
C VAL A 30 -11.88 14.93 14.55
N ALA A 31 -10.61 15.26 14.81
CA ALA A 31 -10.19 16.59 15.24
C ALA A 31 -10.46 17.66 14.16
N ALA A 32 -10.19 17.35 12.88
CA ALA A 32 -10.47 18.26 11.78
C ALA A 32 -11.98 18.49 11.57
N MET A 33 -12.78 17.41 11.54
CA MET A 33 -14.23 17.50 11.40
C MET A 33 -14.87 18.21 12.60
N GLY A 34 -14.35 18.02 13.81
CA GLY A 34 -14.84 18.75 14.98
C GLY A 34 -14.51 20.25 14.94
N ARG A 35 -13.28 20.60 14.53
CA ARG A 35 -12.85 21.99 14.38
C ARG A 35 -13.61 22.71 13.27
N ASP A 36 -13.76 22.07 12.11
CA ASP A 36 -14.19 22.73 10.87
C ASP A 36 -15.70 22.63 10.62
N LEU A 37 -16.34 21.55 11.07
CA LEU A 37 -17.77 21.29 10.87
C LEU A 37 -18.59 21.42 12.16
N GLY A 38 -17.96 21.75 13.29
CA GLY A 38 -18.62 21.91 14.59
C GLY A 38 -19.21 20.61 15.15
N LEU A 39 -18.68 19.46 14.74
CA LEU A 39 -19.14 18.14 15.17
C LEU A 39 -18.45 17.70 16.47
N THR A 40 -19.19 17.10 17.40
CA THR A 40 -18.54 16.42 18.53
C THR A 40 -17.88 15.11 18.07
N PRO A 41 -16.84 14.60 18.75
CA PRO A 41 -16.22 13.31 18.41
C PRO A 41 -17.25 12.17 18.28
N GLU A 42 -18.31 12.19 19.09
CA GLU A 42 -19.38 11.20 19.08
C GLU A 42 -20.34 11.35 17.87
N GLN A 43 -20.40 12.53 17.26
CA GLN A 43 -21.19 12.81 16.05
C GLN A 43 -20.46 12.45 14.76
N VAL A 44 -19.13 12.41 14.77
CA VAL A 44 -18.31 12.18 13.57
C VAL A 44 -18.50 10.76 12.99
N SER A 45 -18.43 9.70 13.81
CA SER A 45 -18.59 8.33 13.31
C SER A 45 -20.00 8.05 12.74
N PRO A 46 -21.11 8.41 13.40
CA PRO A 46 -22.45 8.26 12.81
C PRO A 46 -22.65 9.06 11.53
N ARG A 47 -22.09 10.28 11.47
CA ARG A 47 -22.10 11.12 10.27
C ARG A 47 -21.43 10.41 9.10
N LEU A 48 -20.18 9.99 9.26
CA LEU A 48 -19.41 9.30 8.20
C LEU A 48 -20.06 7.98 7.75
N ALA A 49 -20.69 7.24 8.67
CA ALA A 49 -21.46 6.04 8.32
C ALA A 49 -22.65 6.36 7.39
N LYS A 50 -23.40 7.43 7.70
CA LYS A 50 -24.50 7.92 6.86
C LYS A 50 -24.00 8.42 5.51
N GLU A 51 -22.89 9.16 5.47
CA GLU A 51 -22.31 9.65 4.22
C GLU A 51 -21.90 8.49 3.31
N ALA A 52 -21.21 7.48 3.84
CA ALA A 52 -20.82 6.29 3.07
C ALA A 52 -22.03 5.48 2.58
N ALA A 53 -23.08 5.35 3.39
CA ALA A 53 -24.32 4.71 2.99
C ALA A 53 -25.04 5.51 1.90
N GLY A 54 -25.08 6.83 2.04
CA GLY A 54 -25.62 7.77 1.07
C GLY A 54 -24.91 7.68 -0.27
N SER A 55 -23.57 7.64 -0.31
CA SER A 55 -22.82 7.51 -1.57
C SER A 55 -23.09 6.18 -2.31
N ARG A 56 -23.22 5.06 -1.59
CA ARG A 56 -23.61 3.77 -2.21
C ARG A 56 -25.04 3.79 -2.73
N LEU A 57 -25.94 4.41 -1.97
CA LEU A 57 -27.34 4.55 -2.35
C LEU A 57 -27.48 5.48 -3.57
N GLU A 58 -26.71 6.56 -3.65
CA GLU A 58 -26.70 7.46 -4.80
C GLU A 58 -26.38 6.72 -6.10
N GLN A 59 -25.31 5.92 -6.11
CA GLN A 59 -24.90 5.17 -7.30
C GLN A 59 -26.02 4.26 -7.81
N ARG A 60 -26.72 3.59 -6.88
CA ARG A 60 -27.87 2.72 -7.22
C ARG A 60 -29.04 3.53 -7.75
N VAL A 61 -29.47 4.56 -7.02
CA VAL A 61 -30.66 5.36 -7.38
C VAL A 61 -30.43 6.13 -8.69
N ARG A 62 -29.21 6.58 -8.97
CA ARG A 62 -28.83 7.20 -10.24
C ARG A 62 -29.07 6.26 -11.43
N VAL A 63 -28.71 4.97 -11.28
CA VAL A 63 -28.96 3.96 -12.34
C VAL A 63 -30.45 3.68 -12.47
N GLU A 64 -31.17 3.52 -11.36
CA GLU A 64 -32.60 3.22 -11.35
C GLU A 64 -33.47 4.35 -11.92
N THR A 65 -33.07 5.61 -11.68
CA THR A 65 -33.82 6.80 -12.14
C THR A 65 -33.41 7.26 -13.54
N GLY A 66 -32.25 6.84 -14.04
CA GLY A 66 -31.82 7.04 -15.43
C GLY A 66 -31.87 8.51 -15.87
N ALA A 67 -32.51 8.77 -17.01
CA ALA A 67 -32.61 10.11 -17.60
C ALA A 67 -33.35 11.14 -16.71
N ALA A 68 -34.16 10.68 -15.75
CA ALA A 68 -34.86 11.55 -14.82
C ALA A 68 -33.95 12.06 -13.69
N PHE A 69 -32.75 11.52 -13.52
CA PHE A 69 -31.81 11.94 -12.48
C PHE A 69 -31.34 13.39 -12.68
N ALA A 70 -31.44 14.19 -11.63
CA ALA A 70 -31.14 15.62 -11.65
C ALA A 70 -29.99 16.07 -10.73
N GLY A 71 -29.46 15.17 -9.91
CA GLY A 71 -28.38 15.44 -8.95
C GLY A 71 -28.65 14.76 -7.61
N ALA A 72 -27.65 14.72 -6.74
CA ALA A 72 -27.80 14.18 -5.41
C ALA A 72 -26.83 14.84 -4.42
N TRP A 73 -27.30 15.05 -3.20
CA TRP A 73 -26.49 15.61 -2.13
C TRP A 73 -26.88 15.00 -0.80
N LEU A 74 -26.02 15.20 0.20
CA LEU A 74 -26.32 14.90 1.57
C LEU A 74 -26.86 16.16 2.24
N ASP A 75 -28.00 16.04 2.91
CA ASP A 75 -28.53 17.15 3.70
C ASP A 75 -27.73 17.37 5.00
N THR A 76 -28.20 18.32 5.82
CA THR A 76 -27.55 18.64 7.10
C THR A 76 -27.46 17.46 8.06
N ASP A 77 -28.31 16.45 7.90
CA ASP A 77 -28.34 15.23 8.72
C ASP A 77 -27.58 14.05 8.08
N ALA A 78 -26.85 14.31 6.99
CA ALA A 78 -26.19 13.36 6.11
C ALA A 78 -27.12 12.34 5.45
N GLU A 79 -28.39 12.68 5.25
CA GLU A 79 -29.31 11.84 4.52
C GLU A 79 -29.25 12.17 3.03
N LEU A 80 -29.23 11.14 2.19
CA LEU A 80 -29.18 11.30 0.75
C LEU A 80 -30.50 11.89 0.24
N VAL A 81 -30.40 13.05 -0.39
CA VAL A 81 -31.47 13.66 -1.19
C VAL A 81 -31.12 13.49 -2.66
N VAL A 82 -32.02 12.87 -3.42
CA VAL A 82 -31.91 12.71 -4.86
C VAL A 82 -32.90 13.64 -5.55
N ALA A 83 -32.40 14.53 -6.39
CA ALA A 83 -33.22 15.33 -7.28
C ALA A 83 -33.56 14.53 -8.54
N VAL A 84 -34.83 14.59 -8.95
CA VAL A 84 -35.35 13.93 -10.16
C VAL A 84 -36.34 14.81 -10.90
N THR A 85 -36.60 14.56 -12.18
CA THR A 85 -37.49 15.41 -12.99
C THR A 85 -38.96 15.03 -12.96
N ASP A 86 -39.32 13.88 -12.39
CA ASP A 86 -40.70 13.40 -12.32
C ASP A 86 -41.01 12.58 -11.06
N GLU A 87 -42.30 12.42 -10.77
CA GLU A 87 -42.77 11.77 -9.55
C GLU A 87 -42.58 10.24 -9.58
N ALA A 88 -42.49 9.61 -10.76
CA ALA A 88 -42.26 8.18 -10.87
C ALA A 88 -40.83 7.83 -10.43
N ALA A 89 -39.85 8.60 -10.90
CA ALA A 89 -38.47 8.53 -10.44
C ALA A 89 -38.34 8.92 -8.96
N ALA A 90 -39.14 9.88 -8.48
CA ALA A 90 -39.13 10.26 -7.07
C ALA A 90 -39.62 9.13 -6.17
N LYS A 91 -40.67 8.41 -6.61
CA LYS A 91 -41.16 7.23 -5.92
C LYS A 91 -40.13 6.09 -5.91
N ALA A 92 -39.40 5.88 -7.02
CA ALA A 92 -38.33 4.90 -7.10
C ALA A 92 -37.18 5.24 -6.11
N ALA A 93 -36.74 6.49 -6.08
CA ALA A 93 -35.71 6.97 -5.15
C ALA A 93 -36.14 6.80 -3.68
N ARG A 94 -37.40 7.10 -3.34
CA ARG A 94 -37.95 6.87 -1.99
C ARG A 94 -38.04 5.40 -1.64
N ALA A 95 -38.43 4.55 -2.59
CA ALA A 95 -38.48 3.10 -2.38
C ALA A 95 -37.09 2.49 -2.14
N ALA A 96 -36.05 3.06 -2.75
CA ALA A 96 -34.66 2.68 -2.51
C ALA A 96 -34.09 3.21 -1.17
N GLY A 97 -34.81 4.11 -0.48
CA GLY A 97 -34.43 4.63 0.83
C GLY A 97 -33.81 6.04 0.82
N ALA A 98 -33.89 6.78 -0.29
CA ALA A 98 -33.43 8.17 -0.37
C ALA A 98 -34.58 9.17 -0.12
N LYS A 99 -34.25 10.38 0.32
CA LYS A 99 -35.16 11.52 0.14
C LYS A 99 -35.22 11.88 -1.34
N ALA A 100 -36.37 12.32 -1.83
CA ALA A 100 -36.54 12.69 -3.23
C ALA A 100 -37.11 14.09 -3.39
N SER A 101 -36.49 14.89 -4.26
CA SER A 101 -36.92 16.24 -4.63
C SER A 101 -37.24 16.28 -6.13
N VAL A 102 -38.46 16.68 -6.48
CA VAL A 102 -38.83 16.86 -7.90
C VAL A 102 -38.41 18.24 -8.35
N VAL A 103 -37.57 18.30 -9.38
CA VAL A 103 -36.96 19.53 -9.90
C VAL A 103 -37.19 19.68 -11.40
N ARG A 104 -36.89 20.87 -11.93
CA ARG A 104 -37.24 21.24 -13.31
C ARG A 104 -36.28 20.68 -14.36
N TRP A 105 -34.98 20.66 -14.07
CA TRP A 105 -33.94 20.34 -15.05
C TRP A 105 -33.25 19.03 -14.69
N SER A 106 -33.05 18.16 -15.68
CA SER A 106 -32.23 16.95 -15.50
C SER A 106 -30.76 17.31 -15.33
N GLY A 107 -29.99 16.38 -14.75
CA GLY A 107 -28.57 16.55 -14.49
C GLY A 107 -27.80 16.64 -15.79
N GLU A 108 -28.22 15.88 -16.80
CA GLU A 108 -27.66 15.93 -18.16
C GLU A 108 -27.85 17.32 -18.79
N ARG A 109 -29.03 17.95 -18.61
CA ARG A 109 -29.28 19.30 -19.12
C ARG A 109 -28.40 20.34 -18.43
N LEU A 110 -28.24 20.26 -17.11
CA LEU A 110 -27.35 21.16 -16.37
C LEU A 110 -25.87 20.94 -16.76
N ALA A 111 -25.47 19.69 -16.96
CA ALA A 111 -24.13 19.34 -17.42
C ALA A 111 -23.85 19.83 -18.85
N GLU A 112 -24.84 19.83 -19.74
CA GLU A 112 -24.73 20.43 -21.09
C GLU A 112 -24.47 21.94 -21.00
N VAL A 113 -25.22 22.66 -20.15
CA VAL A 113 -25.03 24.10 -19.93
C VAL A 113 -23.65 24.39 -19.33
N LYS A 114 -23.19 23.59 -18.36
CA LYS A 114 -21.82 23.73 -17.81
C LYS A 114 -20.76 23.47 -18.89
N ARG A 115 -20.91 22.42 -19.70
CA ARG A 115 -19.98 22.12 -20.82
C ARG A 115 -19.89 23.28 -21.82
N ALA A 116 -20.99 23.98 -22.08
CA ALA A 116 -20.96 25.17 -22.92
C ALA A 116 -20.18 26.35 -22.31
N LEU A 117 -20.14 26.48 -20.97
CA LEU A 117 -19.27 27.42 -20.28
C LEU A 117 -17.80 26.95 -20.31
N ASP A 118 -17.56 25.66 -20.06
CA ASP A 118 -16.22 25.05 -20.11
C ASP A 118 -15.55 25.23 -21.49
N ALA A 119 -16.33 25.20 -22.57
CA ALA A 119 -15.83 25.38 -23.94
C ALA A 119 -15.34 26.81 -24.24
N LYS A 120 -15.61 27.79 -23.37
CA LYS A 120 -15.12 29.17 -23.53
C LYS A 120 -13.65 29.22 -23.14
N ARG A 121 -12.77 29.48 -24.11
CA ARG A 121 -11.31 29.48 -23.92
C ARG A 121 -10.78 30.50 -22.89
N THR A 122 -11.56 31.52 -22.52
CA THR A 122 -11.14 32.56 -21.58
C THR A 122 -12.35 33.15 -20.87
N ALA A 123 -12.28 33.22 -19.54
CA ALA A 123 -13.28 33.90 -18.71
C ALA A 123 -12.79 35.31 -18.32
N PRO A 124 -13.68 36.28 -18.09
CA PRO A 124 -13.32 37.58 -17.52
C PRO A 124 -12.61 37.42 -16.17
N LYS A 125 -11.68 38.34 -15.85
CA LYS A 125 -10.92 38.31 -14.57
C LYS A 125 -11.81 38.42 -13.33
N THR A 126 -13.00 38.97 -13.48
CA THR A 126 -14.02 39.10 -12.43
C THR A 126 -14.79 37.80 -12.20
N VAL A 127 -14.74 36.82 -13.11
CA VAL A 127 -15.29 35.48 -12.92
C VAL A 127 -14.29 34.62 -12.15
N THR A 128 -14.72 34.09 -11.00
CA THR A 128 -13.87 33.29 -10.10
C THR A 128 -14.07 31.78 -10.25
N GLY A 129 -15.10 31.35 -10.98
CA GLY A 129 -15.41 29.92 -11.20
C GLY A 129 -16.87 29.68 -11.62
N TRP A 130 -17.19 28.45 -12.03
CA TRP A 130 -18.56 28.03 -12.35
C TRP A 130 -18.77 26.53 -12.11
N TYR A 131 -19.97 26.14 -11.67
CA TYR A 131 -20.30 24.74 -11.29
C TYR A 131 -21.79 24.42 -11.47
N VAL A 132 -22.17 23.14 -11.43
CA VAL A 132 -23.58 22.71 -11.32
C VAL A 132 -23.94 22.70 -9.84
N ASP A 133 -24.93 23.49 -9.45
CA ASP A 133 -25.55 23.45 -8.13
C ASP A 133 -26.74 22.49 -8.17
N GLU A 134 -26.50 21.26 -7.75
CA GLU A 134 -27.49 20.19 -7.73
C GLU A 134 -28.66 20.48 -6.77
N PRO A 135 -28.44 20.89 -5.49
CA PRO A 135 -29.51 21.34 -4.60
C PRO A 135 -30.38 22.47 -5.18
N GLY A 136 -29.75 23.48 -5.78
CA GLY A 136 -30.44 24.62 -6.38
C GLY A 136 -30.94 24.39 -7.82
N ASN A 137 -30.77 23.19 -8.36
CA ASN A 137 -31.11 22.77 -9.72
C ASN A 137 -30.74 23.79 -10.82
N SER A 138 -29.50 24.29 -10.78
CA SER A 138 -29.04 25.30 -11.74
C SER A 138 -27.52 25.23 -11.96
N VAL A 139 -27.00 25.97 -12.95
CA VAL A 139 -25.57 26.24 -13.13
C VAL A 139 -25.25 27.58 -12.49
N VAL A 140 -24.17 27.66 -11.71
CA VAL A 140 -23.76 28.87 -10.99
C VAL A 140 -22.47 29.40 -11.60
N VAL A 141 -22.43 30.69 -11.93
CA VAL A 141 -21.22 31.44 -12.24
C VAL A 141 -20.89 32.32 -11.04
N THR A 142 -19.73 32.11 -10.42
CA THR A 142 -19.22 32.94 -9.32
C THR A 142 -18.38 34.08 -9.87
N ALA A 143 -18.62 35.30 -9.39
CA ALA A 143 -17.88 36.49 -9.81
C ALA A 143 -17.74 37.52 -8.68
N THR A 144 -16.65 38.28 -8.65
CA THR A 144 -16.47 39.39 -7.70
C THR A 144 -17.44 40.54 -7.97
N ASP A 145 -17.78 40.78 -9.24
CA ASP A 145 -18.83 41.71 -9.68
C ASP A 145 -19.87 41.01 -10.57
N PRO A 146 -20.96 40.45 -9.98
CA PRO A 146 -22.05 39.83 -10.76
C PRO A 146 -22.77 40.78 -11.72
N GLY A 147 -22.67 42.09 -11.52
CA GLY A 147 -23.32 43.13 -12.31
C GLY A 147 -22.52 43.57 -13.54
N ALA A 148 -21.31 43.05 -13.74
CA ALA A 148 -20.48 43.45 -14.85
C ALA A 148 -21.01 42.87 -16.20
N ALA A 149 -20.90 43.67 -17.26
CA ALA A 149 -21.46 43.32 -18.57
C ALA A 149 -20.72 42.12 -19.21
N ASP A 150 -19.42 42.01 -18.98
CA ASP A 150 -18.57 40.90 -19.39
C ASP A 150 -18.92 39.59 -18.65
N VAL A 151 -19.24 39.66 -17.36
CA VAL A 151 -19.71 38.52 -16.56
C VAL A 151 -21.06 38.03 -17.08
N ARG A 152 -22.00 38.93 -17.39
CA ARG A 152 -23.29 38.55 -18.02
C ARG A 152 -23.12 37.93 -19.40
N ALA A 153 -22.24 38.51 -20.23
CA ALA A 153 -21.92 37.94 -21.54
C ALA A 153 -21.27 36.54 -21.42
N PHE A 154 -20.40 36.36 -20.42
CA PHE A 154 -19.80 35.07 -20.13
C PHE A 154 -20.81 34.05 -19.59
N ALA A 155 -21.71 34.42 -18.70
CA ALA A 155 -22.75 33.53 -18.19
C ALA A 155 -23.77 33.11 -19.27
N GLY A 156 -24.04 34.01 -20.22
CA GLY A 156 -25.06 33.81 -21.26
C GLY A 156 -26.49 33.98 -20.73
N ALA A 157 -27.48 33.71 -21.58
CA ALA A 157 -28.91 33.93 -21.29
C ALA A 157 -29.69 32.64 -20.99
N ALA A 158 -28.99 31.51 -20.78
CA ALA A 158 -29.66 30.25 -20.51
C ALA A 158 -30.39 30.32 -19.15
N PRO A 159 -31.68 29.95 -19.06
CA PRO A 159 -32.47 30.10 -17.84
C PRO A 159 -31.99 29.22 -16.68
N GLN A 160 -31.10 28.26 -16.95
CA GLN A 160 -30.44 27.42 -15.95
C GLN A 160 -29.28 28.14 -15.26
N VAL A 161 -28.77 29.26 -15.78
CA VAL A 161 -27.58 29.93 -15.23
C VAL A 161 -27.97 31.03 -14.26
N ARG A 162 -27.36 31.02 -13.07
CA ARG A 162 -27.37 32.15 -12.14
C ARG A 162 -25.95 32.68 -11.92
N ILE A 163 -25.84 33.96 -11.62
CA ILE A 163 -24.57 34.60 -11.28
C ILE A 163 -24.60 34.96 -9.80
N VAL A 164 -23.58 34.55 -9.04
CA VAL A 164 -23.48 34.81 -7.60
C VAL A 164 -22.18 35.54 -7.27
N ARG A 165 -22.20 36.32 -6.18
CA ARG A 165 -21.02 37.06 -5.72
C ARG A 165 -20.01 36.13 -5.04
N ALA A 166 -18.73 36.23 -5.41
CA ALA A 166 -17.61 35.63 -4.71
C ALA A 166 -16.96 36.65 -3.76
N ALA A 167 -16.52 36.20 -2.58
CA ALA A 167 -15.90 37.06 -1.57
C ALA A 167 -14.46 37.47 -1.93
N ALA A 168 -13.73 36.62 -2.68
CA ALA A 168 -12.34 36.87 -3.10
C ALA A 168 -11.99 36.06 -4.37
N VAL A 169 -10.89 36.45 -5.03
CA VAL A 169 -10.28 35.72 -6.15
C VAL A 169 -9.29 34.68 -5.61
N PRO A 170 -9.36 33.39 -6.01
CA PRO A 170 -8.38 32.37 -5.61
C PRO A 170 -6.94 32.75 -5.96
N GLN A 171 -5.96 32.38 -5.10
CA GLN A 171 -4.52 32.66 -5.27
C GLN A 171 -3.67 31.38 -5.21
N LEU A 172 -2.47 31.41 -5.79
CA LEU A 172 -1.47 30.33 -5.73
C LEU A 172 -0.65 30.40 -4.42
N LEU A 173 -0.22 29.26 -3.87
CA LEU A 173 0.58 29.15 -2.64
C LEU A 173 2.10 29.27 -2.91
N HIS A 174 2.90 29.69 -1.92
CA HIS A 174 4.37 29.84 -1.98
C HIS A 174 5.11 28.70 -1.26
N ASP A 175 6.34 28.38 -1.66
CA ASP A 175 7.15 27.34 -1.00
C ASP A 175 8.12 27.92 0.05
N VAL A 176 8.36 27.13 1.09
CA VAL A 176 9.41 27.35 2.09
C VAL A 176 10.50 26.32 1.85
N ARG A 177 11.74 26.78 1.63
CA ARG A 177 12.91 25.95 1.36
C ARG A 177 14.07 26.41 2.23
N GLY A 178 14.93 25.48 2.65
CA GLY A 178 16.19 25.82 3.31
C GLY A 178 17.09 26.68 2.40
N GLY A 179 17.90 27.53 3.00
CA GLY A 179 18.78 28.48 2.31
C GLY A 179 18.09 29.78 1.87
N ASP A 180 16.78 29.79 1.62
CA ASP A 180 16.06 30.98 1.17
C ASP A 180 16.11 32.11 2.22
N ALA A 181 16.08 33.36 1.75
CA ALA A 181 16.04 34.53 2.63
C ALA A 181 14.68 34.65 3.33
N TYR A 182 14.70 35.08 4.58
CA TYR A 182 13.54 35.69 5.23
C TYR A 182 13.95 36.98 5.94
N TYR A 183 12.98 37.87 6.11
CA TYR A 183 13.17 39.21 6.63
C TYR A 183 12.35 39.41 7.91
N PHE A 184 12.89 40.21 8.82
CA PHE A 184 12.28 40.53 10.11
C PHE A 184 12.68 41.95 10.55
N ASN A 185 12.01 42.48 11.57
CA ASN A 185 12.31 43.80 12.19
C ASN A 185 12.54 44.95 11.19
N GLY A 186 11.73 45.02 10.13
CA GLY A 186 11.77 46.14 9.17
C GLY A 186 12.95 46.15 8.20
N GLY A 187 13.70 45.05 8.06
CA GLY A 187 14.74 44.92 7.02
C GLY A 187 15.90 43.99 7.34
N SER A 188 16.01 43.47 8.56
CA SER A 188 17.01 42.45 8.92
C SER A 188 16.77 41.18 8.12
N ARG A 189 17.85 40.47 7.75
CA ARG A 189 17.81 39.27 6.91
C ARG A 189 18.55 38.12 7.57
N CYS A 190 17.91 36.95 7.58
CA CYS A 190 18.54 35.68 7.85
C CYS A 190 18.13 34.66 6.79
N SER A 191 18.71 33.47 6.88
CA SER A 191 18.43 32.35 5.98
C SER A 191 17.62 31.28 6.70
N ILE A 192 16.75 30.62 5.95
CA ILE A 192 15.97 29.48 6.44
C ILE A 192 16.89 28.27 6.60
N GLY A 193 16.78 27.56 7.72
CA GLY A 193 17.56 26.36 7.99
C GLY A 193 16.93 25.15 7.32
N PHE A 194 15.87 24.62 7.90
CA PHE A 194 15.14 23.51 7.31
C PHE A 194 13.63 23.68 7.51
N SER A 195 12.87 23.24 6.53
CA SER A 195 11.42 23.10 6.65
C SER A 195 11.08 22.05 7.72
N VAL A 196 10.11 22.37 8.57
CA VAL A 196 9.50 21.46 9.53
C VAL A 196 7.99 21.47 9.33
N GLN A 197 7.29 20.51 9.90
CA GLN A 197 5.82 20.51 9.85
C GLN A 197 5.26 21.83 10.42
N GLY A 198 4.55 22.58 9.58
CA GLY A 198 3.95 23.86 9.94
C GLY A 198 4.90 25.07 9.96
N GLY A 199 6.15 24.93 9.49
CA GLY A 199 7.04 26.09 9.36
C GLY A 199 8.50 25.75 9.05
N TYR A 200 9.45 26.44 9.70
CA TYR A 200 10.89 26.22 9.50
C TYR A 200 11.74 26.54 10.74
N VAL A 201 12.93 25.96 10.81
CA VAL A 201 13.97 26.27 11.83
C VAL A 201 15.01 27.26 11.30
N THR A 202 15.60 28.05 12.19
CA THR A 202 16.60 29.09 11.89
C THR A 202 17.44 29.39 13.15
N ALA A 203 18.34 30.37 13.10
CA ALA A 203 19.17 30.78 14.23
C ALA A 203 18.38 31.60 15.26
N GLY A 204 18.73 31.45 16.53
CA GLY A 204 18.05 32.08 17.67
C GLY A 204 18.26 33.59 17.72
N HIS A 205 19.40 34.09 17.26
CA HIS A 205 19.67 35.52 17.17
C HIS A 205 18.91 36.25 16.04
N CYS A 206 18.19 35.53 15.18
CA CYS A 206 17.43 36.09 14.05
C CYS A 206 16.00 36.51 14.42
N GLY A 207 15.63 36.46 15.70
CA GLY A 207 14.34 36.94 16.17
C GLY A 207 13.96 36.33 17.51
N VAL A 208 13.10 37.01 18.25
CA VAL A 208 12.55 36.51 19.51
C VAL A 208 11.11 36.01 19.31
N ALA A 209 10.58 35.25 20.26
CA ALA A 209 9.18 34.83 20.23
C ALA A 209 8.25 36.05 19.97
N GLY A 210 7.37 35.92 18.97
CA GLY A 210 6.48 36.99 18.51
C GLY A 210 7.02 37.84 17.35
N THR A 211 8.29 37.71 16.96
CA THR A 211 8.83 38.41 15.78
C THR A 211 8.15 37.91 14.50
N ALA A 212 7.53 38.84 13.76
CA ALA A 212 6.93 38.56 12.46
C ALA A 212 8.01 38.42 11.36
N THR A 213 7.77 37.51 10.41
CA THR A 213 8.68 37.25 9.29
C THR A 213 8.01 37.45 7.94
N ASN A 214 8.79 37.93 6.98
CA ASN A 214 8.43 38.02 5.56
C ASN A 214 9.36 37.11 4.75
N GLY A 215 8.84 36.42 3.74
CA GLY A 215 9.64 35.53 2.91
C GLY A 215 10.57 36.26 1.96
N PHE A 216 11.30 35.50 1.12
CA PHE A 216 12.25 36.04 0.14
C PHE A 216 11.63 37.08 -0.82
N ASN A 217 10.32 36.98 -1.03
CA ASN A 217 9.49 37.85 -1.87
C ASN A 217 8.86 39.03 -1.10
N GLN A 218 9.28 39.30 0.14
CA GLN A 218 8.76 40.36 1.02
C GLN A 218 7.28 40.20 1.44
N VAL A 219 6.65 39.06 1.16
CA VAL A 219 5.28 38.75 1.59
C VAL A 219 5.29 38.16 3.00
N ALA A 220 4.27 38.49 3.81
CA ALA A 220 4.10 37.95 5.15
C ALA A 220 4.18 36.40 5.13
N GLN A 221 5.06 35.84 5.96
CA GLN A 221 5.41 34.42 5.94
C GLN A 221 5.05 33.71 7.24
N GLY A 222 5.42 34.27 8.38
CA GLY A 222 5.24 33.57 9.64
C GLY A 222 5.55 34.40 10.88
N THR A 223 5.65 33.71 12.02
CA THR A 223 6.01 34.32 13.30
C THR A 223 6.88 33.37 14.11
N VAL A 224 7.99 33.88 14.64
CA VAL A 224 8.88 33.15 15.54
C VAL A 224 8.07 32.70 16.76
N GLN A 225 8.04 31.40 17.03
CA GLN A 225 7.30 30.85 18.15
C GLN A 225 8.18 30.70 19.39
N GLN A 226 9.41 30.20 19.18
CA GLN A 226 10.39 29.98 20.24
C GLN A 226 11.78 30.31 19.69
N SER A 227 12.63 30.86 20.56
CA SER A 227 14.01 31.22 20.26
C SER A 227 14.87 31.04 21.51
N ALA A 228 16.14 30.69 21.32
CA ALA A 228 17.15 30.64 22.37
C ALA A 228 18.44 31.23 21.84
N PHE A 229 18.91 32.30 22.50
CA PHE A 229 20.21 32.97 22.31
C PHE A 229 20.42 34.02 23.42
N PRO A 230 21.58 34.09 24.11
CA PRO A 230 22.71 33.14 24.06
C PRO A 230 22.39 31.82 24.81
N GLY A 231 23.38 30.94 24.95
CA GLY A 231 23.26 29.57 25.49
C GLY A 231 23.23 28.55 24.37
N ASP A 232 22.25 28.71 23.48
CA ASP A 232 22.10 28.02 22.20
C ASP A 232 21.90 29.06 21.10
N ASP A 233 21.87 28.66 19.83
CA ASP A 233 21.52 29.55 18.73
C ASP A 233 20.50 28.92 17.78
N MET A 234 19.25 28.84 18.27
CA MET A 234 18.16 28.16 17.58
C MET A 234 16.81 28.84 17.76
N ALA A 235 16.02 28.89 16.69
CA ALA A 235 14.63 29.34 16.69
C ALA A 235 13.79 28.53 15.70
N TRP A 236 12.46 28.57 15.87
CA TRP A 236 11.53 28.08 14.87
C TRP A 236 10.40 29.07 14.61
N VAL A 237 9.97 29.12 13.36
CA VAL A 237 8.95 30.03 12.83
C VAL A 237 7.78 29.23 12.32
N ARG A 238 6.58 29.50 12.84
CA ARG A 238 5.33 28.97 12.30
C ARG A 238 4.93 29.78 11.08
N THR A 239 4.70 29.13 9.94
CA THR A 239 4.24 29.80 8.72
C THR A 239 2.73 29.94 8.66
N ASN A 240 2.26 30.94 7.92
CA ASN A 240 0.85 31.10 7.61
C ASN A 240 0.43 30.21 6.42
N ALA A 241 -0.87 30.16 6.13
CA ALA A 241 -1.45 29.26 5.12
C ALA A 241 -1.01 29.53 3.67
N ASN A 242 -0.35 30.68 3.40
CA ASN A 242 0.12 31.00 2.05
C ASN A 242 1.50 30.38 1.75
N TRP A 243 2.12 29.70 2.72
CA TRP A 243 3.48 29.17 2.63
C TRP A 243 3.53 27.69 3.01
N THR A 244 4.02 26.88 2.07
CA THR A 244 4.08 25.42 2.16
C THR A 244 5.52 24.96 2.43
N PRO A 245 5.80 24.32 3.57
CA PRO A 245 7.08 23.67 3.85
C PRO A 245 7.43 22.58 2.82
N GLN A 246 8.59 22.72 2.16
CA GLN A 246 9.13 21.73 1.22
C GLN A 246 10.41 21.08 1.76
N PRO A 247 10.68 19.79 1.46
CA PRO A 247 11.89 19.08 1.88
C PRO A 247 13.13 19.46 1.04
N LEU A 248 13.29 20.74 0.73
CA LEU A 248 14.27 21.24 -0.23
C LEU A 248 15.17 22.28 0.41
N VAL A 249 16.42 22.30 -0.03
CA VAL A 249 17.40 23.36 0.26
C VAL A 249 17.87 23.97 -1.04
N ASN A 250 17.78 25.28 -1.17
CA ASN A 250 18.22 26.02 -2.34
C ASN A 250 19.74 25.84 -2.54
N ASN A 251 20.16 25.41 -3.73
CA ASN A 251 21.58 25.21 -4.05
C ASN A 251 22.25 26.45 -4.67
N TYR A 252 21.50 27.53 -4.90
CA TYR A 252 21.95 28.78 -5.50
C TYR A 252 22.60 28.65 -6.90
N SER A 253 22.44 27.50 -7.58
CA SER A 253 22.86 27.25 -8.96
C SER A 253 21.67 27.06 -9.91
N GLY A 254 20.45 27.44 -9.47
CA GLY A 254 19.21 27.29 -10.23
C GLY A 254 18.40 26.02 -9.89
N GLY A 255 18.79 25.30 -8.84
CA GLY A 255 18.10 24.09 -8.38
C GLY A 255 17.96 24.00 -6.85
N SER A 256 17.73 22.79 -6.34
CA SER A 256 17.65 22.51 -4.91
C SER A 256 18.23 21.13 -4.60
N VAL A 257 18.70 20.94 -3.37
CA VAL A 257 19.10 19.66 -2.80
C VAL A 257 17.95 19.15 -1.93
N THR A 258 17.57 17.90 -2.11
CA THR A 258 16.52 17.29 -1.31
C THR A 258 17.05 16.82 0.04
N VAL A 259 16.23 16.97 1.08
CA VAL A 259 16.50 16.51 2.43
C VAL A 259 15.77 15.19 2.67
N ARG A 260 16.50 14.11 2.99
CA ARG A 260 15.92 12.77 3.24
C ARG A 260 16.00 12.33 4.69
N GLY A 261 16.73 13.05 5.53
CA GLY A 261 16.88 12.73 6.94
C GLY A 261 17.78 13.71 7.66
N SER A 262 18.18 13.35 8.88
CA SER A 262 19.08 14.15 9.74
C SER A 262 20.14 13.29 10.43
N ALA A 263 20.62 12.25 9.76
CA ALA A 263 21.73 11.44 10.26
C ALA A 263 23.00 12.30 10.38
N GLU A 264 23.59 12.32 11.58
CA GLU A 264 24.71 13.20 11.90
C GLU A 264 26.03 12.67 11.31
N ALA A 265 26.77 13.55 10.64
CA ALA A 265 28.02 13.21 9.95
C ALA A 265 29.24 13.23 10.90
N ALA A 266 30.20 12.33 10.72
CA ALA A 266 31.42 12.30 11.55
C ALA A 266 32.37 13.49 11.32
N ILE A 267 33.29 13.75 12.26
CA ILE A 267 34.40 14.68 12.04
C ILE A 267 35.22 14.22 10.82
N GLY A 268 35.63 15.16 9.97
CA GLY A 268 36.29 14.90 8.68
C GLY A 268 35.33 14.72 7.51
N ALA A 269 34.03 14.51 7.75
CA ALA A 269 33.04 14.43 6.68
C ALA A 269 32.95 15.75 5.90
N SER A 270 32.69 15.65 4.59
CA SER A 270 32.32 16.80 3.78
C SER A 270 30.99 17.35 4.25
N VAL A 271 30.87 18.67 4.28
CA VAL A 271 29.64 19.33 4.69
C VAL A 271 29.46 20.59 3.85
N CYS A 272 28.24 20.78 3.36
CA CYS A 272 27.86 21.92 2.54
C CYS A 272 26.81 22.74 3.27
N ARG A 273 26.81 24.05 3.04
CA ARG A 273 25.85 24.98 3.61
C ARG A 273 25.19 25.84 2.55
N SER A 274 23.97 26.25 2.83
CA SER A 274 23.18 27.17 2.01
C SER A 274 22.79 28.40 2.82
N GLY A 275 23.06 29.59 2.27
CA GLY A 275 22.70 30.86 2.89
C GLY A 275 22.46 31.95 1.86
N SER A 276 21.59 32.90 2.21
CA SER A 276 21.09 33.94 1.32
C SER A 276 22.11 35.02 0.94
N THR A 277 23.24 35.11 1.65
CA THR A 277 24.30 36.07 1.34
C THR A 277 25.31 35.48 0.37
N THR A 278 25.81 34.28 0.67
CA THR A 278 26.95 33.72 -0.05
C THR A 278 26.61 32.43 -0.81
N GLY A 279 25.35 31.99 -0.79
CA GLY A 279 24.83 30.87 -1.56
C GLY A 279 25.27 29.50 -1.03
N TRP A 280 25.72 28.63 -1.91
CA TRP A 280 26.20 27.28 -1.56
C TRP A 280 27.72 27.25 -1.38
N ARG A 281 28.22 26.76 -0.24
CA ARG A 281 29.66 26.50 -0.03
C ARG A 281 29.85 25.22 0.76
N CYS A 282 31.00 24.58 0.57
CA CYS A 282 31.32 23.33 1.25
C CYS A 282 32.68 23.40 1.93
N GLY A 283 32.88 22.49 2.86
CA GLY A 283 34.09 22.30 3.64
C GLY A 283 34.06 20.95 4.34
N THR A 284 34.72 20.84 5.49
CA THR A 284 34.75 19.65 6.33
C THR A 284 34.37 19.97 7.77
N ILE A 285 33.80 18.98 8.46
CA ILE A 285 33.57 19.04 9.90
C ILE A 285 34.92 18.91 10.62
N LEU A 286 35.25 19.85 11.49
CA LEU A 286 36.53 19.92 12.19
C LEU A 286 36.41 19.51 13.67
N ALA A 287 35.31 19.87 14.32
CA ALA A 287 35.05 19.56 15.72
C ALA A 287 33.54 19.58 15.99
N LYS A 288 33.12 18.90 17.05
CA LYS A 288 31.75 18.86 17.54
C LYS A 288 31.71 19.24 19.02
N ASN A 289 30.54 19.65 19.50
CA ASN A 289 30.33 20.04 20.88
C ASN A 289 31.27 21.19 21.33
N GLU A 290 31.50 22.14 20.44
CA GLU A 290 32.34 23.31 20.72
C GLU A 290 31.53 24.40 21.42
N THR A 291 32.12 24.99 22.46
CA THR A 291 31.57 26.19 23.09
C THR A 291 32.21 27.41 22.47
N VAL A 292 31.39 28.31 21.91
CA VAL A 292 31.82 29.54 21.25
C VAL A 292 31.38 30.75 22.06
N ASN A 293 32.31 31.66 22.33
CA ASN A 293 32.03 32.88 23.08
C ASN A 293 31.77 34.05 22.12
N TYR A 294 30.50 34.41 21.93
CA TYR A 294 30.11 35.61 21.20
C TYR A 294 30.09 36.83 22.14
N PRO A 295 30.12 38.07 21.60
CA PRO A 295 29.96 39.28 22.41
C PRO A 295 28.69 39.30 23.28
N ASN A 296 27.64 38.60 22.83
CA ASN A 296 26.35 38.51 23.52
C ASN A 296 26.28 37.40 24.58
N GLY A 297 27.25 36.49 24.63
CA GLY A 297 27.27 35.33 25.53
C GLY A 297 27.85 34.08 24.89
N SER A 298 28.05 33.03 25.70
CA SER A 298 28.51 31.73 25.22
C SER A 298 27.37 30.93 24.58
N VAL A 299 27.69 30.18 23.53
CA VAL A 299 26.80 29.21 22.88
C VAL A 299 27.50 27.85 22.90
N GLN A 300 26.78 26.81 23.34
CA GLN A 300 27.32 25.47 23.56
C GLN A 300 26.88 24.50 22.45
N GLY A 301 27.50 23.32 22.39
CA GLY A 301 27.06 22.25 21.49
C GLY A 301 27.33 22.45 20.00
N LEU A 302 28.05 23.50 19.61
CA LEU A 302 28.21 23.85 18.20
C LEU A 302 29.15 22.90 17.45
N THR A 303 28.91 22.74 16.14
CA THR A 303 29.80 22.00 15.25
C THR A 303 30.64 22.98 14.43
N ARG A 304 31.95 22.78 14.43
CA ARG A 304 32.94 23.62 13.75
C ARG A 304 33.24 23.11 12.35
N THR A 305 33.35 24.02 11.39
CA THR A 305 33.69 23.72 9.99
C THR A 305 34.67 24.75 9.42
N ASN A 306 35.29 24.44 8.28
CA ASN A 306 36.08 25.40 7.47
C ASN A 306 35.32 25.96 6.25
N ALA A 307 34.02 25.65 6.10
CA ALA A 307 33.23 26.31 5.05
C ALA A 307 32.96 27.75 5.47
N CYS A 308 33.27 28.72 4.62
CA CYS A 308 33.09 30.14 4.93
C CYS A 308 31.61 30.51 5.08
N ALA A 309 31.29 31.61 5.76
CA ALA A 309 29.95 32.22 5.83
C ALA A 309 30.07 33.73 6.12
N GLU A 310 29.05 34.50 5.79
CA GLU A 310 29.01 35.96 5.98
C GLU A 310 27.68 36.42 6.59
N PRO A 311 27.57 37.67 7.11
CA PRO A 311 26.35 38.19 7.68
C PRO A 311 25.13 38.00 6.75
N GLY A 312 24.05 37.46 7.29
CA GLY A 312 22.83 37.07 6.55
C GLY A 312 22.76 35.60 6.14
N ASP A 313 23.85 34.84 6.21
CA ASP A 313 23.83 33.37 6.13
C ASP A 313 23.38 32.70 7.44
N SER A 314 23.29 33.48 8.52
CA SER A 314 22.75 33.07 9.82
C SER A 314 21.43 32.34 9.66
N GLY A 315 21.29 31.20 10.32
CA GLY A 315 20.14 30.31 10.23
C GLY A 315 20.13 29.37 9.02
N GLY A 316 21.01 29.56 8.03
CA GLY A 316 21.07 28.75 6.81
C GLY A 316 21.41 27.27 7.02
N SER A 317 20.98 26.42 6.09
CA SER A 317 21.07 24.95 6.16
C SER A 317 22.50 24.43 6.09
N TRP A 318 22.81 23.33 6.80
CA TRP A 318 24.02 22.51 6.62
C TRP A 318 23.66 21.06 6.29
N LEU A 319 24.28 20.46 5.26
CA LEU A 319 24.00 19.11 4.78
C LEU A 319 25.30 18.32 4.57
N THR A 320 25.26 17.01 4.88
CA THR A 320 26.17 16.02 4.28
C THR A 320 25.33 15.12 3.38
N GLY A 321 25.67 14.99 2.11
CA GLY A 321 24.78 14.34 1.14
C GLY A 321 23.38 14.96 1.15
N ASP A 322 22.38 14.16 1.51
CA ASP A 322 20.96 14.53 1.65
C ASP A 322 20.49 14.59 3.13
N GLN A 323 21.43 14.55 4.08
CA GLN A 323 21.15 14.54 5.52
C GLN A 323 21.36 15.93 6.13
N ALA A 324 20.33 16.46 6.78
CA ALA A 324 20.37 17.70 7.53
C ALA A 324 21.31 17.60 8.74
N GLN A 325 22.22 18.55 8.87
CA GLN A 325 23.23 18.61 9.94
C GLN A 325 22.93 19.72 10.94
N GLY A 326 22.54 20.92 10.49
CA GLY A 326 22.35 22.05 11.39
C GLY A 326 22.03 23.38 10.73
N VAL A 327 21.89 24.42 11.56
CA VAL A 327 21.65 25.81 11.13
C VAL A 327 22.83 26.70 11.48
N THR A 328 23.23 27.60 10.57
CA THR A 328 24.40 28.49 10.77
C THR A 328 24.20 29.37 12.00
N SER A 329 25.14 29.32 12.95
CA SER A 329 25.16 30.23 14.10
C SER A 329 26.02 31.46 13.81
N GLY A 330 27.30 31.26 13.49
CA GLY A 330 28.22 32.35 13.17
C GLY A 330 29.62 31.85 12.88
N GLY A 331 30.59 32.75 12.70
CA GLY A 331 31.95 32.37 12.35
C GLY A 331 32.96 33.50 12.41
N SER A 332 34.18 33.21 11.98
CA SER A 332 35.30 34.15 11.86
C SER A 332 35.97 34.01 10.50
N GLY A 333 36.45 35.11 9.91
CA GLY A 333 36.98 35.14 8.54
C GLY A 333 35.91 35.57 7.53
N ASN A 334 36.08 35.21 6.25
CA ASN A 334 35.12 35.52 5.18
C ASN A 334 35.28 34.57 3.98
N CYS A 335 34.43 34.70 2.96
CA CYS A 335 34.49 33.82 1.78
C CYS A 335 35.58 34.16 0.75
N SER A 336 36.40 35.19 0.99
CA SER A 336 37.55 35.55 0.15
C SER A 336 38.89 35.05 0.72
N SER A 337 39.06 35.08 2.04
CA SER A 337 40.30 34.65 2.73
C SER A 337 40.17 33.32 3.46
N GLY A 338 38.97 32.72 3.46
CA GLY A 338 38.66 31.55 4.28
C GLY A 338 38.30 31.94 5.72
N GLY A 339 37.85 30.95 6.48
CA GLY A 339 37.35 31.17 7.83
C GLY A 339 36.88 29.89 8.51
N VAL A 340 36.32 30.07 9.69
CA VAL A 340 35.72 29.03 10.52
C VAL A 340 34.28 29.39 10.73
N THR A 341 33.37 28.45 10.49
CA THR A 341 31.94 28.65 10.73
C THR A 341 31.40 27.56 11.62
N TYR A 342 30.51 27.95 12.52
CA TYR A 342 29.84 27.09 13.48
C TYR A 342 28.36 26.97 13.15
N PHE A 343 27.79 25.79 13.36
CA PHE A 343 26.36 25.54 13.23
C PHE A 343 25.80 24.83 14.46
N GLN A 344 24.54 25.15 14.80
CA GLN A 344 23.78 24.45 15.82
C GLN A 344 23.23 23.14 15.21
N PRO A 345 23.44 21.97 15.84
CA PRO A 345 22.93 20.70 15.32
C PRO A 345 21.41 20.69 15.16
N VAL A 346 20.91 20.21 14.01
CA VAL A 346 19.47 20.25 13.70
C VAL A 346 18.67 19.34 14.64
N ASN A 347 19.21 18.18 15.01
CA ASN A 347 18.53 17.19 15.86
C ASN A 347 18.22 17.76 17.25
N GLU A 348 19.09 18.62 17.77
CA GLU A 348 18.87 19.31 19.05
C GLU A 348 17.68 20.27 18.96
N ILE A 349 17.59 21.06 17.88
CA ILE A 349 16.49 22.00 17.64
C ILE A 349 15.16 21.24 17.52
N LEU A 350 15.16 20.14 16.78
CA LEU A 350 13.99 19.28 16.59
C LEU A 350 13.51 18.69 17.93
N GLN A 351 14.43 18.16 18.74
CA GLN A 351 14.11 17.59 20.04
C GLN A 351 13.61 18.65 21.03
N ARG A 352 14.29 19.81 21.09
CA ARG A 352 13.95 20.87 22.05
C ARG A 352 12.57 21.47 21.82
N TYR A 353 12.19 21.64 20.56
CA TYR A 353 10.91 22.26 20.20
C TYR A 353 9.83 21.25 19.78
N GLY A 354 10.10 19.95 19.86
CA GLY A 354 9.15 18.89 19.48
C GLY A 354 8.75 18.95 18.00
N LEU A 355 9.69 19.28 17.13
CA LEU A 355 9.44 19.52 15.70
C LEU A 355 9.77 18.28 14.87
N THR A 356 9.02 18.07 13.79
CA THR A 356 9.30 17.05 12.79
C THR A 356 9.86 17.69 11.53
N LEU A 357 11.07 17.26 11.13
CA LEU A 357 11.71 17.68 9.89
C LEU A 357 10.85 17.29 8.67
N THR A 358 10.66 18.23 7.75
CA THR A 358 10.04 17.92 6.45
C THR A 358 11.11 17.27 5.57
N VAL A 359 11.00 15.97 5.36
CA VAL A 359 11.88 15.19 4.48
C VAL A 359 11.10 14.75 3.24
N GLU A 360 11.81 14.49 2.15
CA GLU A 360 11.21 13.77 1.03
C GLU A 360 10.83 12.40 1.59
N ALA A 361 9.53 12.12 1.59
CA ALA A 361 9.07 10.79 1.93
C ALA A 361 9.89 9.79 1.12
N PRO A 362 10.39 8.68 1.70
CA PRO A 362 10.78 7.55 0.87
C PRO A 362 9.61 7.33 -0.10
N PRO A 363 9.88 7.15 -1.41
CA PRO A 363 8.84 7.18 -2.44
C PRO A 363 7.59 6.52 -1.89
N GLN A 364 6.54 7.31 -1.70
CA GLN A 364 5.26 6.75 -1.27
C GLN A 364 4.93 5.67 -2.30
N PRO A 365 4.68 4.42 -1.88
CA PRO A 365 4.45 3.33 -2.81
C PRO A 365 3.36 3.77 -3.79
N PRO A 366 3.66 3.91 -5.10
CA PRO A 366 2.65 4.17 -6.10
C PRO A 366 1.67 2.99 -6.13
N THR A 367 0.44 3.33 -6.48
CA THR A 367 -0.77 2.54 -6.29
C THR A 367 -1.00 1.46 -7.36
N THR A 368 0.03 0.71 -7.75
CA THR A 368 -0.05 -0.37 -8.76
C THR A 368 0.60 -1.65 -8.25
N PRO A 369 0.08 -2.84 -8.65
CA PRO A 369 0.25 -4.09 -7.92
C PRO A 369 1.71 -4.56 -7.87
N ASP A 370 2.09 -5.05 -6.70
CA ASP A 370 3.36 -5.69 -6.39
C ASP A 370 3.84 -6.66 -7.49
N SER A 371 5.13 -6.63 -7.78
CA SER A 371 5.85 -7.66 -8.54
C SER A 371 6.11 -8.95 -7.74
N GLY A 372 5.19 -9.27 -6.82
CA GLY A 372 5.18 -10.47 -5.98
C GLY A 372 5.74 -10.23 -4.57
N SER A 373 5.07 -10.83 -3.58
CA SER A 373 5.57 -11.00 -2.22
C SER A 373 5.59 -12.47 -1.84
N VAL A 374 6.48 -12.84 -0.93
CA VAL A 374 6.62 -14.19 -0.37
C VAL A 374 6.87 -14.09 1.13
N THR A 375 6.62 -15.18 1.85
CA THR A 375 6.83 -15.28 3.29
C THR A 375 7.86 -16.34 3.63
N GLY A 376 8.49 -16.16 4.79
CA GLY A 376 9.45 -17.10 5.35
C GLY A 376 10.44 -16.38 6.26
N ASP A 377 11.31 -17.13 6.93
CA ASP A 377 12.33 -16.56 7.82
C ASP A 377 13.55 -16.13 7.02
N PHE A 378 13.46 -14.97 6.36
CA PHE A 378 14.53 -14.47 5.49
C PHE A 378 15.74 -13.95 6.27
N ASN A 379 15.53 -13.55 7.54
CA ASN A 379 16.59 -13.02 8.39
C ASN A 379 17.16 -14.06 9.37
N GLY A 380 16.55 -15.24 9.53
CA GLY A 380 17.01 -16.33 10.38
C GLY A 380 16.73 -16.14 11.87
N ASP A 381 15.72 -15.34 12.26
CA ASP A 381 15.36 -15.08 13.65
C ASP A 381 14.27 -16.02 14.21
N GLY A 382 13.89 -17.02 13.43
CA GLY A 382 12.87 -18.02 13.76
C GLY A 382 11.43 -17.54 13.61
N LYS A 383 11.19 -16.37 13.01
CA LYS A 383 9.84 -15.86 12.71
C LYS A 383 9.66 -15.71 11.22
N ALA A 384 8.42 -15.90 10.77
CA ALA A 384 8.07 -15.61 9.38
C ALA A 384 8.10 -14.09 9.15
N ASP A 385 8.90 -13.68 8.18
CA ASP A 385 8.94 -12.35 7.60
C ASP A 385 8.08 -12.29 6.34
N VAL A 386 7.78 -11.08 5.88
CA VAL A 386 7.30 -10.84 4.52
C VAL A 386 8.45 -10.24 3.71
N LEU A 387 8.63 -10.72 2.49
CA LEU A 387 9.55 -10.13 1.55
C LEU A 387 8.81 -9.70 0.29
N SER A 388 9.15 -8.51 -0.21
CA SER A 388 8.59 -7.94 -1.44
C SER A 388 9.68 -7.70 -2.48
N LEU A 389 9.46 -8.20 -3.69
CA LEU A 389 10.21 -7.81 -4.87
C LEU A 389 9.55 -6.57 -5.47
N TYR A 390 10.17 -5.41 -5.27
CA TYR A 390 9.60 -4.12 -5.62
C TYR A 390 10.10 -3.62 -6.98
N ASP A 391 9.18 -3.20 -7.85
CA ASP A 391 9.47 -2.56 -9.14
C ASP A 391 9.65 -1.04 -8.97
N TYR A 392 10.86 -0.54 -9.22
CA TYR A 392 11.13 0.89 -9.25
C TYR A 392 10.89 1.51 -10.64
N GLY A 393 10.46 0.71 -11.62
CA GLY A 393 10.38 1.10 -13.02
C GLY A 393 11.76 1.19 -13.68
N ASN A 394 11.78 1.51 -14.97
CA ASN A 394 13.02 1.64 -15.76
C ASN A 394 13.96 0.42 -15.63
N SER A 395 13.37 -0.79 -15.59
CA SER A 395 14.08 -2.06 -15.40
C SER A 395 14.99 -2.05 -14.15
N THR A 396 14.46 -1.54 -13.05
CA THR A 396 15.09 -1.52 -11.73
C THR A 396 14.21 -2.23 -10.72
N ALA A 397 14.76 -3.19 -9.98
CA ALA A 397 14.05 -3.90 -8.92
C ALA A 397 14.83 -3.86 -7.61
N GLY A 398 14.13 -4.01 -6.48
CA GLY A 398 14.77 -4.18 -5.19
C GLY A 398 14.03 -5.14 -4.28
N LEU A 399 14.74 -5.64 -3.28
CA LEU A 399 14.25 -6.64 -2.34
C LEU A 399 14.07 -6.03 -0.96
N TRP A 400 12.84 -6.02 -0.46
CA TRP A 400 12.51 -5.49 0.86
C TRP A 400 12.08 -6.60 1.80
N VAL A 401 12.66 -6.61 2.99
CA VAL A 401 12.27 -7.49 4.09
C VAL A 401 11.43 -6.67 5.08
N PHE A 402 10.29 -7.22 5.47
CA PHE A 402 9.37 -6.74 6.49
C PHE A 402 9.41 -7.76 7.63
N PRO A 403 10.24 -7.52 8.66
CA PRO A 403 10.46 -8.51 9.70
C PRO A 403 9.19 -8.88 10.45
N GLY A 404 8.99 -10.18 10.70
CA GLY A 404 8.00 -10.65 11.65
C GLY A 404 8.42 -10.27 13.06
N THR A 405 7.53 -9.64 13.84
CA THR A 405 7.84 -9.30 15.24
C THR A 405 6.72 -9.73 16.17
N ALA A 406 7.08 -10.13 17.39
CA ALA A 406 6.11 -10.46 18.43
C ALA A 406 5.47 -9.21 19.05
N ALA A 407 6.08 -8.04 18.87
CA ALA A 407 5.58 -6.76 19.36
C ALA A 407 4.71 -6.10 18.28
N GLY A 408 3.41 -5.93 18.54
CA GLY A 408 2.55 -5.15 17.66
C GLY A 408 2.96 -3.68 17.60
N GLY A 409 2.78 -3.05 16.44
CA GLY A 409 2.91 -1.59 16.25
C GLY A 409 3.95 -1.15 15.22
N ASP A 410 3.69 -0.01 14.57
CA ASP A 410 4.42 0.50 13.40
C ASP A 410 5.91 0.81 13.64
N SER A 411 6.33 0.94 14.90
CA SER A 411 7.72 1.23 15.28
C SER A 411 8.56 -0.02 15.54
N ALA A 412 7.94 -1.20 15.68
CA ALA A 412 8.61 -2.44 16.06
C ALA A 412 9.25 -3.16 14.86
N SER A 413 8.74 -2.94 13.64
CA SER A 413 9.24 -3.56 12.41
C SER A 413 9.35 -2.56 11.27
N GLN A 414 10.49 -1.85 11.21
CA GLN A 414 10.78 -1.01 10.03
C GLN A 414 11.28 -1.91 8.90
N PRO A 415 10.64 -1.87 7.71
CA PRO A 415 11.12 -2.63 6.57
C PRO A 415 12.49 -2.11 6.13
N TYR A 416 13.34 -3.01 5.65
CA TYR A 416 14.66 -2.66 5.14
C TYR A 416 14.93 -3.34 3.81
N ARG A 417 15.67 -2.64 2.95
CA ARG A 417 16.11 -3.16 1.66
C ARG A 417 17.38 -3.98 1.85
N VAL A 418 17.45 -5.13 1.20
CA VAL A 418 18.62 -6.03 1.21
C VAL A 418 19.28 -6.16 -0.16
N TRP A 419 18.62 -5.67 -1.21
CA TRP A 419 19.16 -5.68 -2.55
C TRP A 419 18.52 -4.61 -3.44
N LEU A 420 19.31 -4.01 -4.34
CA LEU A 420 18.88 -3.14 -5.43
C LEU A 420 19.64 -3.51 -6.71
N SER A 421 18.92 -3.78 -7.80
CA SER A 421 19.52 -4.25 -9.05
C SER A 421 20.42 -3.22 -9.75
N GLY A 422 20.20 -1.94 -9.47
CA GLY A 422 20.64 -0.85 -10.35
C GLY A 422 19.79 -0.75 -11.61
N ALA A 423 19.90 0.39 -12.31
CA ALA A 423 19.07 0.70 -13.47
C ALA A 423 19.38 -0.21 -14.67
N GLY A 424 18.34 -0.74 -15.31
CA GLY A 424 18.46 -1.59 -16.50
C GLY A 424 18.83 -3.05 -16.25
N ALA A 425 19.09 -3.44 -15.00
CA ALA A 425 19.64 -4.75 -14.66
C ALA A 425 18.58 -5.82 -14.40
N PHE A 426 17.39 -5.43 -13.90
CA PHE A 426 16.38 -6.39 -13.48
C PHE A 426 14.97 -5.79 -13.56
N THR A 427 14.07 -6.44 -14.29
CA THR A 427 12.67 -5.99 -14.42
C THR A 427 11.75 -6.86 -13.58
N ALA A 428 11.14 -6.28 -12.55
CA ALA A 428 10.37 -7.07 -11.59
C ALA A 428 9.11 -7.71 -12.22
N THR A 429 8.45 -7.06 -13.19
CA THR A 429 7.32 -7.64 -13.93
C THR A 429 7.66 -8.88 -14.77
N ASN A 430 8.94 -9.12 -15.04
CA ASN A 430 9.42 -10.30 -15.76
C ASN A 430 9.75 -11.47 -14.82
N SER A 431 9.33 -11.40 -13.56
CA SER A 431 9.69 -12.35 -12.51
C SER A 431 8.50 -13.18 -12.05
N LYS A 432 8.71 -14.49 -11.87
CA LYS A 432 7.88 -15.34 -11.01
C LYS A 432 8.72 -15.68 -9.79
N ILE A 433 8.18 -15.45 -8.60
CA ILE A 433 8.93 -15.64 -7.35
C ILE A 433 8.33 -16.75 -6.49
N THR A 434 9.19 -17.41 -5.72
CA THR A 434 8.81 -18.34 -4.65
C THR A 434 9.89 -18.29 -3.55
N ALA A 435 9.60 -18.85 -2.39
CA ALA A 435 10.51 -18.86 -1.25
C ALA A 435 10.79 -20.29 -0.75
N GLY A 436 11.98 -20.47 -0.16
CA GLY A 436 12.47 -21.73 0.39
C GLY A 436 13.97 -21.64 0.65
N ASP A 437 14.54 -22.53 1.47
CA ASP A 437 15.99 -22.59 1.69
C ASP A 437 16.68 -23.32 0.52
N PHE A 438 16.91 -22.60 -0.58
CA PHE A 438 17.45 -23.19 -1.81
C PHE A 438 18.95 -23.47 -1.69
N ASN A 439 19.67 -22.70 -0.86
CA ASN A 439 21.12 -22.84 -0.71
C ASN A 439 21.53 -23.76 0.46
N GLY A 440 20.61 -24.08 1.37
CA GLY A 440 20.81 -24.97 2.52
C GLY A 440 21.47 -24.31 3.73
N ASP A 441 21.37 -22.98 3.88
CA ASP A 441 22.00 -22.23 4.96
C ASP A 441 21.10 -22.01 6.19
N GLY A 442 19.88 -22.57 6.16
CA GLY A 442 18.90 -22.50 7.23
C GLY A 442 18.07 -21.21 7.26
N LYS A 443 18.27 -20.27 6.32
CA LYS A 443 17.38 -19.13 6.11
C LYS A 443 16.48 -19.39 4.92
N THR A 444 15.33 -18.74 4.90
CA THR A 444 14.51 -18.73 3.69
C THR A 444 15.19 -17.84 2.65
N ASP A 445 15.34 -18.36 1.42
CA ASP A 445 15.81 -17.61 0.26
C ASP A 445 14.63 -17.26 -0.66
N VAL A 446 14.87 -16.38 -1.62
CA VAL A 446 13.93 -16.11 -2.71
C VAL A 446 14.49 -16.64 -4.01
N LEU A 447 13.67 -17.39 -4.73
CA LEU A 447 13.98 -17.81 -6.08
C LEU A 447 13.14 -17.04 -7.09
N VAL A 448 13.79 -16.58 -8.14
CA VAL A 448 13.15 -15.87 -9.25
C VAL A 448 13.37 -16.63 -10.55
N LEU A 449 12.26 -17.04 -11.17
CA LEU A 449 12.24 -17.45 -12.57
C LEU A 449 12.03 -16.18 -13.42
N TYR A 450 13.07 -15.79 -14.16
CA TYR A 450 13.16 -14.50 -14.84
C TYR A 450 13.06 -14.64 -16.36
N ASP A 451 12.23 -13.79 -17.00
CA ASP A 451 12.08 -13.71 -18.45
C ASP A 451 12.98 -12.63 -19.07
N TYR A 452 13.85 -13.04 -20.00
CA TYR A 452 14.71 -12.14 -20.77
C TYR A 452 14.06 -11.64 -22.08
N GLY A 453 12.81 -12.02 -22.39
CA GLY A 453 12.02 -11.48 -23.50
C GLY A 453 12.28 -12.11 -24.87
N ASN A 454 13.16 -13.11 -24.96
CA ASN A 454 13.51 -13.83 -26.20
C ASN A 454 13.36 -15.36 -26.04
N SER A 455 12.38 -15.79 -25.25
CA SER A 455 12.22 -17.19 -24.82
C SER A 455 13.47 -17.77 -24.14
N THR A 456 14.25 -16.91 -23.50
CA THR A 456 15.30 -17.29 -22.56
C THR A 456 14.77 -17.04 -21.16
N THR A 457 14.83 -18.07 -20.33
CA THR A 457 14.44 -18.02 -18.93
C THR A 457 15.65 -18.29 -18.06
N GLY A 458 15.83 -17.51 -17.00
CA GLY A 458 16.87 -17.72 -15.99
C GLY A 458 16.28 -18.08 -14.63
N LEU A 459 17.05 -18.82 -13.83
CA LEU A 459 16.76 -19.09 -12.42
C LEU A 459 17.75 -18.33 -11.56
N TRP A 460 17.27 -17.42 -10.73
CA TRP A 460 18.07 -16.65 -9.79
C TRP A 460 17.71 -17.04 -8.36
N VAL A 461 18.73 -17.17 -7.51
CA VAL A 461 18.56 -17.32 -6.06
C VAL A 461 19.05 -16.03 -5.41
N LEU A 462 18.24 -15.49 -4.52
CA LEU A 462 18.50 -14.32 -3.70
C LEU A 462 18.53 -14.79 -2.24
N PRO A 463 19.72 -15.00 -1.66
CA PRO A 463 19.85 -15.57 -0.34
C PRO A 463 19.18 -14.76 0.77
N GLY A 464 18.60 -15.47 1.76
CA GLY A 464 18.23 -14.88 3.04
C GLY A 464 19.45 -14.23 3.73
N THR A 465 19.23 -13.12 4.44
CA THR A 465 20.34 -12.39 5.07
C THR A 465 19.90 -11.58 6.28
N THR A 466 20.79 -11.49 7.28
CA THR A 466 20.68 -10.54 8.40
C THR A 466 21.26 -9.17 8.06
N ALA A 467 22.07 -9.08 7.01
CA ALA A 467 22.69 -7.84 6.58
C ALA A 467 21.65 -6.90 5.95
N ARG A 468 21.87 -5.59 6.08
CA ARG A 468 20.99 -4.54 5.54
C ARG A 468 21.73 -3.68 4.54
N GLY A 469 21.00 -3.16 3.54
CA GLY A 469 21.54 -2.31 2.48
C GLY A 469 21.52 -2.96 1.11
N ASP A 470 21.82 -2.18 0.08
CA ASP A 470 21.49 -2.48 -1.33
C ASP A 470 22.27 -3.65 -1.98
N SER A 471 23.21 -4.24 -1.25
CA SER A 471 24.01 -5.38 -1.71
C SER A 471 24.20 -6.44 -0.60
N ALA A 472 23.30 -6.45 0.39
CA ALA A 472 23.37 -7.38 1.52
C ALA A 472 23.01 -8.82 1.14
N SER A 473 21.98 -8.99 0.30
CA SER A 473 21.70 -10.22 -0.43
C SER A 473 22.30 -10.06 -1.82
N VAL A 474 23.28 -10.88 -2.17
CA VAL A 474 23.90 -10.88 -3.50
C VAL A 474 23.25 -12.00 -4.33
N PRO A 475 22.37 -11.67 -5.29
CA PRO A 475 21.75 -12.68 -6.13
C PRO A 475 22.76 -13.39 -7.00
N TYR A 476 22.56 -14.68 -7.21
CA TYR A 476 23.30 -15.44 -8.20
C TYR A 476 22.35 -16.20 -9.12
N ARG A 477 22.76 -16.30 -10.39
CA ARG A 477 22.04 -17.11 -11.37
C ARG A 477 22.50 -18.55 -11.24
N ALA A 478 21.56 -19.46 -11.01
CA ALA A 478 21.80 -20.88 -10.86
C ALA A 478 21.49 -21.67 -12.14
N TRP A 479 20.76 -21.07 -13.08
CA TRP A 479 20.46 -21.70 -14.36
C TRP A 479 20.08 -20.70 -15.44
N LEU A 480 20.38 -21.03 -16.71
CA LEU A 480 19.91 -20.31 -17.89
C LEU A 480 19.48 -21.30 -18.98
N SER A 481 18.28 -21.11 -19.55
CA SER A 481 17.74 -22.03 -20.54
C SER A 481 18.45 -22.02 -21.90
N GLY A 482 19.18 -20.93 -22.20
CA GLY A 482 19.51 -20.57 -23.57
C GLY A 482 18.27 -20.16 -24.39
N ALA A 483 18.51 -19.62 -25.58
CA ALA A 483 17.44 -19.11 -26.44
C ALA A 483 16.50 -20.22 -26.92
N GLY A 484 15.20 -20.05 -26.70
CA GLY A 484 14.16 -20.98 -27.14
C GLY A 484 14.05 -22.29 -26.35
N GLY A 485 14.85 -22.45 -25.29
CA GLY A 485 14.89 -23.68 -24.51
C GLY A 485 13.75 -23.84 -23.50
N PHE A 486 13.26 -22.73 -22.93
CA PHE A 486 12.25 -22.76 -21.88
C PHE A 486 11.46 -21.45 -21.86
N THR A 487 10.13 -21.54 -21.94
CA THR A 487 9.26 -20.36 -22.00
C THR A 487 8.68 -20.04 -20.62
N TRP A 488 9.11 -18.91 -20.05
CA TRP A 488 8.65 -18.42 -18.75
C TRP A 488 7.12 -18.39 -18.63
N ALA A 489 6.42 -17.87 -19.64
CA ALA A 489 4.95 -17.71 -19.61
C ALA A 489 4.20 -19.05 -19.44
N ASN A 490 4.76 -20.13 -19.98
CA ASN A 490 4.15 -21.47 -20.00
C ASN A 490 4.41 -22.29 -18.72
N THR A 491 4.81 -21.64 -17.64
CA THR A 491 5.29 -22.32 -16.42
C THR A 491 4.50 -21.91 -15.19
N LYS A 492 4.01 -22.88 -14.41
CA LYS A 492 3.64 -22.66 -13.00
C LYS A 492 4.80 -23.14 -12.14
N ILE A 493 5.19 -22.36 -11.13
CA ILE A 493 6.26 -22.74 -10.21
C ILE A 493 5.73 -22.96 -8.80
N SER A 494 6.42 -23.81 -8.05
CA SER A 494 6.23 -24.01 -6.61
C SER A 494 7.56 -24.45 -5.98
N ALA A 495 7.71 -24.25 -4.68
CA ALA A 495 8.92 -24.62 -3.93
C ALA A 495 8.64 -25.67 -2.84
N GLY A 496 9.63 -26.51 -2.58
CA GLY A 496 9.62 -27.57 -1.56
C GLY A 496 10.78 -28.53 -1.78
N ASP A 497 11.13 -29.35 -0.80
CA ASP A 497 12.19 -30.37 -0.94
C ASP A 497 11.67 -31.58 -1.73
N PHE A 498 11.62 -31.46 -3.06
CA PHE A 498 11.08 -32.50 -3.94
C PHE A 498 12.08 -33.65 -4.14
N THR A 499 13.37 -33.41 -3.96
CA THR A 499 14.43 -34.42 -4.14
C THR A 499 14.72 -35.20 -2.85
N GLY A 500 14.38 -34.66 -1.69
CA GLY A 500 14.67 -35.21 -0.37
C GLY A 500 16.11 -34.98 0.07
N ASP A 501 16.77 -33.93 -0.44
CA ASP A 501 18.17 -33.64 -0.14
C ASP A 501 18.35 -32.64 1.02
N GLY A 502 17.23 -32.18 1.60
CA GLY A 502 17.19 -31.24 2.71
C GLY A 502 17.23 -29.77 2.30
N LYS A 503 17.30 -29.45 1.01
CA LYS A 503 17.14 -28.08 0.50
C LYS A 503 15.76 -27.93 -0.13
N ALA A 504 15.27 -26.70 -0.19
CA ALA A 504 14.16 -26.41 -1.07
C ALA A 504 14.61 -26.57 -2.53
N ASP A 505 13.75 -27.18 -3.34
CA ASP A 505 13.84 -27.26 -4.79
C ASP A 505 12.70 -26.44 -5.41
N VAL A 506 12.73 -26.27 -6.73
CA VAL A 506 11.62 -25.67 -7.48
C VAL A 506 11.05 -26.62 -8.50
N THR A 507 9.73 -26.78 -8.49
CA THR A 507 9.02 -27.43 -9.59
C THR A 507 8.62 -26.42 -10.64
N ALA A 508 8.65 -26.86 -11.90
CA ALA A 508 8.06 -26.15 -13.01
C ALA A 508 7.08 -27.06 -13.74
N PHE A 509 5.78 -26.77 -13.59
CA PHE A 509 4.71 -27.42 -14.33
C PHE A 509 4.53 -26.67 -15.67
N TYR A 510 4.99 -27.31 -16.75
CA TYR A 510 5.29 -26.68 -18.02
C TYR A 510 4.32 -27.08 -19.12
N ASP A 511 3.77 -26.10 -19.83
CA ASP A 511 2.90 -26.28 -20.99
C ASP A 511 3.69 -26.36 -22.30
N TYR A 512 3.68 -27.53 -22.93
CA TYR A 512 4.24 -27.75 -24.26
C TYR A 512 3.24 -27.45 -25.39
N GLY A 513 2.01 -27.05 -25.06
CA GLY A 513 0.91 -26.89 -26.00
C GLY A 513 0.28 -28.23 -26.40
N ALA A 514 -0.77 -28.17 -27.22
CA ALA A 514 -1.51 -29.34 -27.70
C ALA A 514 -1.95 -30.31 -26.58
N SER A 515 -2.29 -29.77 -25.40
CA SER A 515 -2.61 -30.54 -24.19
C SER A 515 -1.50 -31.53 -23.80
N THR A 516 -0.25 -31.09 -23.91
CA THR A 516 0.94 -31.79 -23.43
C THR A 516 1.54 -31.00 -22.28
N THR A 517 1.64 -31.62 -21.12
CA THR A 517 2.18 -31.00 -19.90
C THR A 517 3.36 -31.81 -19.39
N GLY A 518 4.39 -31.15 -18.87
CA GLY A 518 5.49 -31.80 -18.16
C GLY A 518 5.71 -31.23 -16.78
N LEU A 519 6.37 -32.02 -15.93
CA LEU A 519 6.86 -31.58 -14.63
C LEU A 519 8.39 -31.62 -14.65
N TRP A 520 9.01 -30.51 -14.26
CA TRP A 520 10.44 -30.38 -14.06
C TRP A 520 10.74 -30.08 -12.61
N ILE A 521 11.87 -30.59 -12.10
CA ILE A 521 12.43 -30.23 -10.80
C ILE A 521 13.79 -29.56 -11.02
N PHE A 522 13.98 -28.40 -10.41
CA PHE A 522 15.22 -27.62 -10.32
C PHE A 522 15.77 -27.81 -8.91
N PRO A 523 16.84 -28.60 -8.72
CA PRO A 523 17.39 -28.85 -7.40
C PRO A 523 17.94 -27.59 -6.72
N GLY A 524 17.75 -27.47 -5.41
CA GLY A 524 18.35 -26.43 -4.58
C GLY A 524 19.87 -26.43 -4.69
N THR A 525 20.48 -25.25 -4.83
CA THR A 525 21.92 -25.11 -4.95
C THR A 525 22.45 -23.81 -4.37
N SER A 526 23.61 -23.90 -3.71
CA SER A 526 24.46 -22.75 -3.35
C SER A 526 25.50 -22.43 -4.43
N ALA A 527 25.63 -23.28 -5.45
CA ALA A 527 26.58 -23.05 -6.53
C ALA A 527 26.07 -21.97 -7.50
N THR A 528 27.01 -21.20 -8.03
CA THR A 528 26.73 -20.11 -8.98
C THR A 528 27.05 -20.54 -10.41
N GLY A 529 26.28 -20.07 -11.38
CA GLY A 529 26.53 -20.26 -12.80
C GLY A 529 25.36 -20.91 -13.53
N ASP A 530 25.34 -20.79 -14.86
CA ASP A 530 24.19 -21.11 -15.71
C ASP A 530 23.81 -22.60 -15.77
N SER A 531 24.58 -23.47 -15.13
CA SER A 531 24.37 -24.93 -15.04
C SER A 531 24.46 -25.46 -13.61
N ALA A 532 24.36 -24.59 -12.60
CA ALA A 532 24.49 -25.00 -11.20
C ALA A 532 23.26 -25.78 -10.68
N SER A 533 22.06 -25.45 -11.17
CA SER A 533 20.81 -26.17 -10.92
C SER A 533 20.27 -26.71 -12.25
N VAL A 534 20.81 -27.84 -12.71
CA VAL A 534 20.35 -28.47 -13.96
C VAL A 534 18.94 -29.04 -13.77
N PRO A 535 17.93 -28.56 -14.53
CA PRO A 535 16.56 -29.04 -14.38
C PRO A 535 16.38 -30.45 -14.90
N ARG A 536 15.53 -31.21 -14.21
CA ARG A 536 15.25 -32.62 -14.48
C ARG A 536 13.78 -32.77 -14.83
N ARG A 537 13.46 -33.20 -16.05
CA ARG A 537 12.08 -33.56 -16.39
C ARG A 537 11.78 -34.88 -15.70
N THR A 538 10.78 -34.89 -14.84
CA THR A 538 10.39 -36.05 -14.03
C THR A 538 9.06 -36.64 -14.49
N TRP A 539 8.31 -35.90 -15.29
CA TRP A 539 7.09 -36.39 -15.90
C TRP A 539 6.76 -35.70 -17.23
N LEU A 540 6.18 -36.45 -18.17
CA LEU A 540 5.57 -35.92 -19.39
C LEU A 540 4.24 -36.64 -19.66
N SER A 541 3.17 -35.88 -19.87
CA SER A 541 1.83 -36.44 -20.09
C SER A 541 1.66 -37.20 -21.41
N GLY A 542 2.53 -36.91 -22.40
CA GLY A 542 2.25 -37.20 -23.80
C GLY A 542 1.14 -36.30 -24.38
N ALA A 543 0.97 -36.35 -25.70
CA ALA A 543 0.00 -35.52 -26.40
C ALA A 543 -1.44 -35.86 -26.00
N GLY A 544 -2.22 -34.82 -25.64
CA GLY A 544 -3.61 -34.98 -25.21
C GLY A 544 -3.80 -35.62 -23.83
N GLY A 545 -2.71 -35.93 -23.11
CA GLY A 545 -2.78 -36.66 -21.84
C GLY A 545 -3.17 -35.79 -20.65
N PHE A 546 -2.77 -34.51 -20.64
CA PHE A 546 -3.04 -33.59 -19.54
C PHE A 546 -2.98 -32.14 -20.02
N THR A 547 -4.05 -31.37 -19.78
CA THR A 547 -4.12 -29.96 -20.20
C THR A 547 -3.70 -29.05 -19.05
N TRP A 548 -2.53 -28.41 -19.20
CA TRP A 548 -1.96 -27.51 -18.19
C TRP A 548 -2.94 -26.42 -17.71
N ALA A 549 -3.70 -25.80 -18.62
CA ALA A 549 -4.64 -24.73 -18.29
C ALA A 549 -5.79 -25.18 -17.35
N ASN A 550 -6.12 -26.48 -17.37
CA ASN A 550 -7.20 -27.08 -16.58
C ASN A 550 -6.75 -27.51 -15.18
N SER A 551 -5.64 -26.97 -14.67
CA SER A 551 -5.06 -27.38 -13.38
C SER A 551 -4.80 -26.21 -12.45
N LYS A 552 -5.00 -26.43 -11.16
CA LYS A 552 -4.49 -25.60 -10.05
C LYS A 552 -3.54 -26.47 -9.25
N ILE A 553 -2.37 -25.96 -8.88
CA ILE A 553 -1.37 -26.73 -8.14
C ILE A 553 -1.19 -26.23 -6.72
N ALA A 554 -0.83 -27.13 -5.82
CA ALA A 554 -0.36 -26.85 -4.47
C ALA A 554 0.78 -27.81 -4.11
N THR A 555 1.57 -27.48 -3.10
CA THR A 555 2.75 -28.25 -2.70
C THR A 555 2.73 -28.58 -1.21
N GLY A 556 3.20 -29.79 -0.89
CA GLY A 556 3.32 -30.33 0.45
C GLY A 556 3.64 -31.82 0.39
N ASP A 557 4.01 -32.44 1.51
CA ASP A 557 4.22 -33.90 1.59
C ASP A 557 2.86 -34.61 1.69
N PHE A 558 2.17 -34.76 0.56
CA PHE A 558 0.85 -35.40 0.52
C PHE A 558 0.96 -36.92 0.71
N THR A 559 2.10 -37.51 0.35
CA THR A 559 2.31 -38.95 0.46
C THR A 559 2.73 -39.39 1.86
N GLY A 560 3.36 -38.52 2.63
CA GLY A 560 3.99 -38.78 3.92
C GLY A 560 5.36 -39.46 3.79
N ASP A 561 6.06 -39.24 2.67
CA ASP A 561 7.34 -39.89 2.37
C ASP A 561 8.57 -39.02 2.72
N GLY A 562 8.33 -37.85 3.31
CA GLY A 562 9.32 -36.87 3.73
C GLY A 562 9.80 -35.94 2.62
N LYS A 563 9.29 -36.07 1.38
CA LYS A 563 9.55 -35.13 0.28
C LYS A 563 8.33 -34.27 0.03
N ALA A 564 8.56 -33.08 -0.51
CA ALA A 564 7.49 -32.30 -1.08
C ALA A 564 6.95 -33.01 -2.34
N ASP A 565 5.63 -32.94 -2.51
CA ASP A 565 4.89 -33.43 -3.66
C ASP A 565 4.11 -32.28 -4.31
N VAL A 566 3.62 -32.47 -5.54
CA VAL A 566 2.66 -31.55 -6.17
C VAL A 566 1.29 -32.19 -6.20
N ALA A 567 0.28 -31.50 -5.63
CA ALA A 567 -1.12 -31.83 -5.85
C ALA A 567 -1.69 -30.95 -6.96
N ALA A 568 -2.42 -31.54 -7.91
CA ALA A 568 -3.13 -30.82 -8.95
C ALA A 568 -4.64 -31.07 -8.89
N LEU A 569 -5.42 -30.02 -8.61
CA LEU A 569 -6.86 -30.04 -8.83
C LEU A 569 -7.12 -29.81 -10.33
N TYR A 570 -7.64 -30.83 -10.99
CA TYR A 570 -7.80 -30.90 -12.45
C TYR A 570 -9.26 -30.85 -12.88
N ASP A 571 -9.55 -30.06 -13.91
CA ASP A 571 -10.86 -29.92 -14.55
C ASP A 571 -11.03 -30.88 -15.73
N TYR A 572 -11.98 -31.80 -15.60
CA TYR A 572 -12.41 -32.71 -16.68
C TYR A 572 -13.58 -32.15 -17.49
N GLY A 573 -14.08 -30.97 -17.17
CA GLY A 573 -15.28 -30.38 -17.76
C GLY A 573 -16.56 -30.94 -17.14
N ALA A 574 -17.71 -30.41 -17.56
CA ALA A 574 -19.04 -30.82 -17.09
C ALA A 574 -19.18 -30.84 -15.55
N SER A 575 -18.50 -29.91 -14.87
CA SER A 575 -18.42 -29.86 -13.39
C SER A 575 -17.90 -31.17 -12.77
N THR A 576 -16.91 -31.78 -13.43
CA THR A 576 -16.15 -32.93 -12.93
C THR A 576 -14.74 -32.48 -12.62
N SER A 577 -14.32 -32.66 -11.36
CA SER A 577 -12.96 -32.34 -10.92
C SER A 577 -12.29 -33.58 -10.33
N GLY A 578 -10.96 -33.62 -10.37
CA GLY A 578 -10.18 -34.65 -9.67
C GLY A 578 -8.91 -34.08 -9.05
N ILE A 579 -8.31 -34.80 -8.11
CA ILE A 579 -7.01 -34.46 -7.53
C ILE A 579 -5.99 -35.50 -7.93
N TRP A 580 -4.89 -35.04 -8.52
CA TRP A 580 -3.72 -35.83 -8.85
C TRP A 580 -2.57 -35.49 -7.91
N ILE A 581 -1.80 -36.50 -7.52
CA ILE A 581 -0.54 -36.33 -6.77
C ILE A 581 0.61 -36.69 -7.70
N PHE A 582 1.62 -35.82 -7.75
CA PHE A 582 2.89 -36.00 -8.44
C PHE A 582 3.98 -36.12 -7.35
N PRO A 583 4.44 -37.34 -7.05
CA PRO A 583 5.38 -37.54 -5.94
C PRO A 583 6.74 -36.88 -6.17
N GLY A 584 7.36 -36.36 -5.12
CA GLY A 584 8.75 -35.92 -5.12
C GLY A 584 9.69 -37.04 -5.55
N THR A 585 10.77 -36.69 -6.27
CA THR A 585 11.76 -37.68 -6.70
C THR A 585 13.14 -37.04 -6.93
N PRO A 586 14.22 -37.70 -6.48
CA PRO A 586 15.58 -37.40 -6.93
C PRO A 586 15.90 -38.08 -8.27
N GLY A 587 14.91 -38.66 -8.94
CA GLY A 587 15.06 -39.27 -10.26
C GLY A 587 14.98 -38.27 -11.42
N SER A 588 15.19 -38.77 -12.63
CA SER A 588 14.96 -38.04 -13.88
C SER A 588 14.37 -38.99 -14.92
N GLY A 589 13.68 -38.44 -15.91
CA GLY A 589 12.98 -39.19 -16.95
C GLY A 589 11.47 -39.03 -16.83
N ASP A 590 10.77 -39.25 -17.94
CA ASP A 590 9.37 -38.84 -18.13
C ASP A 590 8.32 -39.62 -17.29
N SER A 591 8.77 -40.54 -16.44
CA SER A 591 7.94 -41.33 -15.51
C SER A 591 8.52 -41.39 -14.10
N ALA A 592 9.55 -40.61 -13.77
CA ALA A 592 10.19 -40.64 -12.45
C ALA A 592 9.27 -40.13 -11.33
N SER A 593 8.34 -39.23 -11.66
CA SER A 593 7.28 -38.69 -10.79
C SER A 593 5.91 -39.08 -11.37
N ALA A 594 5.71 -40.38 -11.63
CA ALA A 594 4.47 -40.88 -12.25
C ALA A 594 3.25 -40.49 -11.41
N PRO A 595 2.34 -39.65 -11.92
CA PRO A 595 1.23 -39.16 -11.13
C PRO A 595 0.11 -40.18 -11.02
N TYR A 596 -0.62 -40.11 -9.92
CA TYR A 596 -1.83 -40.90 -9.71
C TYR A 596 -2.95 -40.04 -9.16
N ARG A 597 -4.19 -40.39 -9.54
CA ARG A 597 -5.39 -39.71 -9.07
C ARG A 597 -5.81 -40.29 -7.73
N VAL A 598 -6.12 -39.42 -6.77
CA VAL A 598 -6.54 -39.79 -5.41
C VAL A 598 -8.00 -39.48 -5.14
N TRP A 599 -8.62 -38.69 -6.02
CA TRP A 599 -10.02 -38.33 -5.91
C TRP A 599 -10.63 -37.94 -7.26
N LEU A 600 -11.90 -38.30 -7.46
CA LEU A 600 -12.72 -37.85 -8.58
C LEU A 600 -14.13 -37.52 -8.08
N SER A 601 -14.65 -36.33 -8.43
CA SER A 601 -15.95 -35.86 -7.97
C SER A 601 -17.15 -36.60 -8.57
N GLY A 602 -16.96 -37.23 -9.74
CA GLY A 602 -18.06 -37.58 -10.64
C GLY A 602 -18.72 -36.35 -11.28
N ALA A 603 -19.60 -36.60 -12.24
CA ALA A 603 -20.27 -35.55 -13.02
C ALA A 603 -21.19 -34.67 -12.15
N GLY A 604 -21.06 -33.35 -12.26
CA GLY A 604 -21.85 -32.39 -11.48
C GLY A 604 -21.50 -32.31 -9.99
N GLY A 605 -20.49 -33.05 -9.54
CA GLY A 605 -20.17 -33.17 -8.11
C GLY A 605 -19.34 -32.02 -7.56
N PHE A 606 -18.45 -31.44 -8.36
CA PHE A 606 -17.53 -30.39 -7.90
C PHE A 606 -16.99 -29.57 -9.07
N THR A 607 -17.17 -28.25 -9.01
CA THR A 607 -16.76 -27.35 -10.09
C THR A 607 -15.39 -26.73 -9.81
N TRP A 608 -14.40 -27.10 -10.61
CA TRP A 608 -13.01 -26.62 -10.51
C TRP A 608 -12.91 -25.10 -10.49
N SER A 609 -13.62 -24.39 -11.37
CA SER A 609 -13.56 -22.93 -11.49
C SER A 609 -14.01 -22.20 -10.22
N ASN A 610 -14.88 -22.83 -9.43
CA ASN A 610 -15.48 -22.29 -8.22
C ASN A 610 -14.63 -22.57 -6.96
N THR A 611 -13.38 -22.97 -7.14
CA THR A 611 -12.52 -23.47 -6.07
C THR A 611 -11.21 -22.68 -5.98
N LYS A 612 -10.85 -22.24 -4.77
CA LYS A 612 -9.47 -21.84 -4.42
C LYS A 612 -8.85 -22.99 -3.63
N ILE A 613 -7.55 -23.25 -3.82
CA ILE A 613 -6.85 -24.30 -3.08
C ILE A 613 -5.68 -23.74 -2.29
N ALA A 614 -5.38 -24.39 -1.16
CA ALA A 614 -4.17 -24.23 -0.36
C ALA A 614 -3.73 -25.60 0.15
N ALA A 615 -2.50 -25.72 0.64
CA ALA A 615 -1.98 -26.97 1.19
C ALA A 615 -1.39 -26.76 2.59
N GLY A 616 -1.46 -27.80 3.40
CA GLY A 616 -0.96 -27.82 4.78
C GLY A 616 -1.52 -29.03 5.53
N ASP A 617 -0.92 -29.40 6.65
CA ASP A 617 -1.43 -30.49 7.50
C ASP A 617 -2.63 -29.99 8.33
N PHE A 618 -3.80 -29.87 7.71
CA PHE A 618 -5.01 -29.37 8.38
C PHE A 618 -5.57 -30.43 9.34
N THR A 619 -5.31 -31.71 9.10
CA THR A 619 -5.83 -32.80 9.94
C THR A 619 -4.95 -33.11 11.15
N GLY A 620 -3.67 -32.74 11.11
CA GLY A 620 -2.65 -33.04 12.12
C GLY A 620 -2.16 -34.48 12.05
N ASP A 621 -2.20 -35.12 10.87
CA ASP A 621 -1.80 -36.52 10.69
C ASP A 621 -0.34 -36.68 10.21
N GLY A 622 0.37 -35.56 10.06
CA GLY A 622 1.76 -35.51 9.61
C GLY A 622 1.92 -35.48 8.09
N LYS A 623 0.83 -35.46 7.32
CA LYS A 623 0.86 -35.27 5.86
C LYS A 623 0.27 -33.92 5.51
N ALA A 624 0.72 -33.36 4.41
CA ALA A 624 0.00 -32.24 3.82
C ALA A 624 -1.35 -32.73 3.28
N ASP A 625 -2.37 -31.88 3.46
CA ASP A 625 -3.71 -32.06 2.93
C ASP A 625 -4.00 -30.92 1.94
N VAL A 626 -5.00 -31.10 1.06
CA VAL A 626 -5.49 -30.02 0.19
C VAL A 626 -6.73 -29.40 0.82
N ALA A 627 -6.69 -28.11 1.12
CA ALA A 627 -7.87 -27.32 1.45
C ALA A 627 -8.47 -26.74 0.16
N ALA A 628 -9.79 -26.89 -0.01
CA ALA A 628 -10.55 -26.34 -1.12
C ALA A 628 -11.66 -25.43 -0.61
N PHE A 629 -11.50 -24.12 -0.83
CA PHE A 629 -12.51 -23.12 -0.53
C PHE A 629 -13.43 -22.95 -1.73
N TYR A 630 -14.69 -23.37 -1.56
CA TYR A 630 -15.63 -23.65 -2.64
C TYR A 630 -16.81 -22.66 -2.65
N ASP A 631 -17.16 -22.17 -3.84
CA ASP A 631 -18.32 -21.32 -4.09
C ASP A 631 -19.55 -22.14 -4.52
N TYR A 632 -20.57 -22.16 -3.68
CA TYR A 632 -21.88 -22.74 -3.98
C TYR A 632 -22.84 -21.76 -4.68
N GLY A 633 -22.42 -20.51 -4.91
CA GLY A 633 -23.27 -19.44 -5.42
C GLY A 633 -24.16 -18.84 -4.34
N ALA A 634 -24.94 -17.81 -4.72
CA ALA A 634 -25.85 -17.08 -3.81
C ALA A 634 -25.17 -16.65 -2.49
N SER A 635 -23.91 -16.22 -2.57
CA SER A 635 -23.09 -15.85 -1.40
C SER A 635 -23.00 -16.96 -0.33
N THR A 636 -22.92 -18.21 -0.79
CA THR A 636 -22.69 -19.39 0.04
C THR A 636 -21.32 -19.98 -0.31
N SER A 637 -20.43 -19.98 0.67
CA SER A 637 -19.10 -20.60 0.59
C SER A 637 -18.97 -21.78 1.55
N GLY A 638 -18.12 -22.74 1.22
CA GLY A 638 -17.73 -23.84 2.11
C GLY A 638 -16.25 -24.16 2.05
N LEU A 639 -15.76 -24.85 3.07
CA LEU A 639 -14.37 -25.34 3.13
C LEU A 639 -14.37 -26.86 3.16
N TRP A 640 -13.60 -27.44 2.24
CA TRP A 640 -13.36 -28.87 2.15
C TRP A 640 -11.89 -29.18 2.40
N ILE A 641 -11.61 -30.23 3.16
CA ILE A 641 -10.26 -30.77 3.37
C ILE A 641 -10.20 -32.13 2.68
N PHE A 642 -9.20 -32.31 1.83
CA PHE A 642 -8.87 -33.55 1.14
C PHE A 642 -7.60 -34.11 1.78
N PRO A 643 -7.71 -35.17 2.62
CA PRO A 643 -6.56 -35.68 3.33
C PRO A 643 -5.45 -36.20 2.41
N GLY A 644 -4.20 -35.99 2.81
CA GLY A 644 -3.01 -36.53 2.15
C GLY A 644 -3.02 -38.05 2.10
N THR A 645 -2.60 -38.63 0.98
CA THR A 645 -2.51 -40.08 0.82
C THR A 645 -1.46 -40.49 -0.20
N GLY A 646 -0.72 -41.56 0.12
CA GLY A 646 0.15 -42.26 -0.82
C GLY A 646 -0.57 -43.31 -1.68
N ALA A 647 -1.86 -43.53 -1.45
CA ALA A 647 -2.65 -44.52 -2.18
C ALA A 647 -3.28 -43.93 -3.44
N ALA A 648 -3.24 -44.69 -4.53
CA ALA A 648 -3.95 -44.35 -5.76
C ALA A 648 -5.42 -44.81 -5.74
N GLY A 649 -6.27 -44.10 -6.49
CA GLY A 649 -7.67 -44.45 -6.71
C GLY A 649 -8.62 -43.27 -6.46
N ASP A 650 -9.76 -43.27 -7.15
CA ASP A 650 -10.71 -42.13 -7.17
C ASP A 650 -11.42 -41.84 -5.85
N SER A 651 -11.16 -42.63 -4.81
CA SER A 651 -11.69 -42.44 -3.46
C SER A 651 -10.62 -42.66 -2.39
N ALA A 652 -9.33 -42.57 -2.76
CA ALA A 652 -8.22 -42.73 -1.82
C ALA A 652 -8.12 -41.54 -0.85
N SER A 653 -8.42 -40.33 -1.33
CA SER A 653 -8.61 -39.13 -0.51
C SER A 653 -10.11 -38.83 -0.40
N VAL A 654 -10.69 -39.14 0.76
CA VAL A 654 -12.12 -38.91 1.02
C VAL A 654 -12.31 -37.48 1.55
N PRO A 655 -12.93 -36.56 0.79
CA PRO A 655 -13.04 -35.17 1.19
C PRO A 655 -14.00 -34.98 2.36
N ARG A 656 -13.66 -34.04 3.24
CA ARG A 656 -14.45 -33.64 4.41
C ARG A 656 -14.86 -32.19 4.28
N ARG A 657 -16.16 -31.89 4.25
CA ARG A 657 -16.61 -30.50 4.42
C ARG A 657 -16.51 -30.16 5.90
N THR A 658 -15.69 -29.17 6.22
CA THR A 658 -15.41 -28.76 7.60
C THR A 658 -16.10 -27.47 7.98
N TRP A 659 -16.60 -26.73 6.98
CA TRP A 659 -17.35 -25.50 7.20
C TRP A 659 -18.31 -25.18 6.05
N LEU A 660 -19.47 -24.62 6.40
CA LEU A 660 -20.42 -24.03 5.46
C LEU A 660 -20.95 -22.71 6.03
N SER A 661 -20.86 -21.64 5.26
CA SER A 661 -21.32 -20.30 5.68
C SER A 661 -22.84 -20.15 5.81
N GLY A 662 -23.61 -20.98 5.12
CA GLY A 662 -25.03 -20.71 4.88
C GLY A 662 -25.28 -19.59 3.87
N ALA A 663 -26.54 -19.42 3.45
CA ALA A 663 -26.90 -18.45 2.42
C ALA A 663 -26.62 -17.01 2.87
N GLY A 664 -25.90 -16.23 2.04
CA GLY A 664 -25.54 -14.85 2.34
C GLY A 664 -24.48 -14.68 3.44
N GLY A 665 -23.94 -15.76 3.99
CA GLY A 665 -23.03 -15.71 5.14
C GLY A 665 -21.59 -15.34 4.76
N PHE A 666 -21.14 -15.75 3.56
CA PHE A 666 -19.77 -15.49 3.11
C PHE A 666 -19.68 -15.56 1.58
N THR A 667 -19.31 -14.45 0.94
CA THR A 667 -19.14 -14.38 -0.52
C THR A 667 -17.74 -14.80 -0.93
N TRP A 668 -17.60 -15.95 -1.57
CA TRP A 668 -16.30 -16.51 -1.99
C TRP A 668 -15.47 -15.55 -2.84
N SER A 669 -16.07 -14.84 -3.80
CA SER A 669 -15.33 -13.94 -4.70
C SER A 669 -14.60 -12.80 -3.98
N ASN A 670 -15.03 -12.49 -2.76
CA ASN A 670 -14.47 -11.42 -1.94
C ASN A 670 -13.31 -11.90 -1.05
N SER A 671 -12.88 -13.16 -1.16
CA SER A 671 -11.77 -13.68 -0.35
C SER A 671 -10.49 -13.91 -1.15
N LYS A 672 -9.34 -13.76 -0.49
CA LYS A 672 -8.06 -14.38 -0.88
C LYS A 672 -7.69 -15.36 0.24
N ILE A 673 -7.08 -16.51 -0.07
CA ILE A 673 -6.73 -17.51 0.95
C ILE A 673 -5.25 -17.84 0.94
N THR A 674 -4.72 -18.18 2.12
CA THR A 674 -3.42 -18.86 2.31
C THR A 674 -3.57 -19.90 3.43
N ALA A 675 -2.51 -20.65 3.72
CA ALA A 675 -2.48 -21.64 4.78
C ALA A 675 -1.17 -21.60 5.59
N GLY A 676 -1.27 -21.98 6.86
CA GLY A 676 -0.16 -22.01 7.81
C GLY A 676 -0.69 -22.24 9.23
N ASP A 677 0.18 -22.60 10.17
CA ASP A 677 -0.20 -22.73 11.59
C ASP A 677 -0.27 -21.34 12.24
N PHE A 678 -1.45 -20.72 12.18
CA PHE A 678 -1.68 -19.37 12.73
C PHE A 678 -2.14 -19.41 14.18
N THR A 679 -2.59 -20.57 14.66
CA THR A 679 -3.07 -20.78 16.03
C THR A 679 -1.98 -21.31 16.98
N GLY A 680 -0.89 -21.85 16.44
CA GLY A 680 0.19 -22.49 17.19
C GLY A 680 -0.17 -23.89 17.69
N ASP A 681 -1.17 -24.54 17.09
CA ASP A 681 -1.66 -25.85 17.52
C ASP A 681 -1.00 -27.04 16.78
N ARG A 682 -0.03 -26.74 15.90
CA ARG A 682 0.69 -27.65 15.01
C ARG A 682 -0.14 -28.23 13.87
N LYS A 683 -1.33 -27.69 13.61
CA LYS A 683 -2.05 -27.95 12.38
C LYS A 683 -1.97 -26.71 11.51
N ALA A 684 -2.00 -26.93 10.19
CA ALA A 684 -2.26 -25.83 9.31
C ALA A 684 -3.70 -25.32 9.51
N ASP A 685 -3.87 -24.01 9.41
CA ASP A 685 -5.13 -23.30 9.39
C ASP A 685 -5.30 -22.65 8.01
N VAL A 686 -6.54 -22.41 7.57
CA VAL A 686 -6.79 -21.57 6.39
C VAL A 686 -7.02 -20.14 6.85
N LEU A 687 -6.30 -19.20 6.26
CA LEU A 687 -6.51 -17.78 6.48
C LEU A 687 -7.22 -17.19 5.26
N ALA A 688 -8.27 -16.40 5.48
CA ALA A 688 -8.99 -15.71 4.42
C ALA A 688 -9.03 -14.20 4.63
N LEU A 689 -8.41 -13.47 3.70
CA LEU A 689 -8.51 -12.01 3.62
C LEU A 689 -9.78 -11.63 2.85
N TYR A 690 -10.74 -11.02 3.53
CA TYR A 690 -12.11 -10.81 3.06
C TYR A 690 -12.45 -9.35 2.80
N ASP A 691 -12.96 -9.05 1.61
CA ASP A 691 -13.47 -7.74 1.20
C ASP A 691 -14.93 -7.56 1.60
N TYR A 692 -15.17 -6.63 2.53
CA TYR A 692 -16.52 -6.18 2.89
C TYR A 692 -17.00 -5.02 2.01
N GLY A 693 -16.17 -4.55 1.07
CA GLY A 693 -16.38 -3.34 0.29
C GLY A 693 -16.07 -2.08 1.09
N SER A 694 -16.19 -0.92 0.44
CA SER A 694 -15.96 0.40 1.08
C SER A 694 -14.58 0.53 1.75
N ALA A 695 -13.54 -0.08 1.14
CA ALA A 695 -12.19 -0.16 1.70
C ALA A 695 -12.18 -0.73 3.14
N THR A 696 -13.02 -1.74 3.37
CA THR A 696 -13.07 -2.52 4.61
C THR A 696 -12.63 -3.94 4.32
N THR A 697 -11.56 -4.36 4.98
CA THR A 697 -10.99 -5.69 4.86
C THR A 697 -10.99 -6.37 6.23
N GLY A 698 -11.33 -7.66 6.28
CA GLY A 698 -11.14 -8.47 7.48
C GLY A 698 -10.26 -9.67 7.21
N LEU A 699 -9.68 -10.21 8.27
CA LEU A 699 -8.89 -11.43 8.23
C LEU A 699 -9.61 -12.50 9.05
N TRP A 700 -9.92 -13.62 8.42
CA TRP A 700 -10.58 -14.76 9.04
C TRP A 700 -9.63 -15.94 9.13
N THR A 701 -9.61 -16.60 10.28
CA THR A 701 -8.87 -17.84 10.49
C THR A 701 -9.87 -18.98 10.58
N PHE A 702 -9.63 -20.05 9.81
CA PHE A 702 -10.38 -21.30 9.80
C PHE A 702 -9.45 -22.38 10.39
N PRO A 703 -9.64 -22.75 11.67
CA PRO A 703 -8.75 -23.68 12.33
C PRO A 703 -8.68 -25.06 11.65
N GLY A 704 -7.50 -25.65 11.62
CA GLY A 704 -7.27 -27.03 11.20
C GLY A 704 -8.11 -28.03 12.00
N THR A 705 -8.67 -29.04 11.35
CA THR A 705 -9.47 -30.06 12.01
C THR A 705 -9.45 -31.40 11.26
N SER A 706 -9.45 -32.49 12.03
CA SER A 706 -9.70 -33.83 11.52
C SER A 706 -11.18 -34.19 11.51
N ALA A 707 -12.04 -33.41 12.18
CA ALA A 707 -13.48 -33.67 12.20
C ALA A 707 -14.15 -33.29 10.86
N SER A 708 -15.25 -33.96 10.53
CA SER A 708 -16.13 -33.57 9.44
C SER A 708 -17.40 -32.89 9.96
N GLY A 709 -18.08 -32.14 9.10
CA GLY A 709 -19.32 -31.45 9.40
C GLY A 709 -19.20 -29.93 9.23
N ASP A 710 -20.33 -29.28 8.95
CA ASP A 710 -20.40 -27.87 8.52
C ASP A 710 -19.98 -26.84 9.58
N SER A 711 -19.61 -27.28 10.78
CA SER A 711 -19.12 -26.44 11.88
C SER A 711 -17.89 -27.03 12.57
N ALA A 712 -17.18 -27.95 11.91
CA ALA A 712 -15.99 -28.59 12.45
C ALA A 712 -14.78 -27.65 12.50
N SER A 713 -14.66 -26.74 11.54
CA SER A 713 -13.72 -25.62 11.54
C SER A 713 -14.52 -24.34 11.73
N GLN A 714 -14.69 -23.88 12.98
CA GLN A 714 -15.44 -22.66 13.26
C GLN A 714 -14.54 -21.45 13.01
N PRO A 715 -14.77 -20.67 11.93
CA PRO A 715 -13.91 -19.54 11.65
C PRO A 715 -14.16 -18.41 12.64
N TYR A 716 -13.09 -17.69 12.97
CA TYR A 716 -13.16 -16.46 13.73
C TYR A 716 -12.41 -15.35 13.01
N ARG A 717 -12.83 -14.11 13.24
CA ARG A 717 -12.20 -12.94 12.62
C ARG A 717 -11.04 -12.47 13.48
N ALA A 718 -9.82 -12.69 13.00
CA ALA A 718 -8.59 -12.30 13.67
C ALA A 718 -8.34 -10.79 13.59
N TRP A 719 -8.77 -10.13 12.51
CA TRP A 719 -8.56 -8.70 12.31
C TRP A 719 -9.64 -8.05 11.43
N LEU A 720 -9.81 -6.74 11.59
CA LEU A 720 -10.69 -5.91 10.76
C LEU A 720 -10.08 -4.51 10.61
N SER A 721 -9.98 -4.02 9.38
CA SER A 721 -9.42 -2.69 9.08
C SER A 721 -10.28 -1.52 9.52
N GLY A 722 -11.59 -1.73 9.66
CA GLY A 722 -12.56 -0.64 9.64
C GLY A 722 -12.75 -0.04 8.24
N VAL A 723 -13.70 0.88 8.12
CA VAL A 723 -14.09 1.51 6.85
C VAL A 723 -13.03 2.50 6.39
N GLY A 724 -12.67 2.48 5.11
CA GLY A 724 -11.67 3.41 4.55
C GLY A 724 -10.23 3.11 4.96
N GLY A 725 -10.00 2.10 5.79
CA GLY A 725 -8.69 1.81 6.37
C GLY A 725 -7.79 0.99 5.45
N TRP A 726 -8.35 0.20 4.52
CA TRP A 726 -7.56 -0.74 3.73
C TRP A 726 -8.17 -1.06 2.37
N ASP A 727 -7.36 -0.94 1.31
CA ASP A 727 -7.77 -1.34 -0.04
C ASP A 727 -7.47 -2.82 -0.28
N TRP A 728 -8.51 -3.66 -0.14
CA TRP A 728 -8.43 -5.09 -0.39
C TRP A 728 -7.87 -5.44 -1.78
N LYS A 729 -8.12 -4.62 -2.81
CA LYS A 729 -7.66 -4.90 -4.17
C LYS A 729 -6.14 -4.83 -4.27
N ARG A 730 -5.51 -3.99 -3.45
CA ARG A 730 -4.06 -3.83 -3.35
C ARG A 730 -3.42 -4.75 -2.32
N GLY A 731 -4.20 -5.32 -1.41
CA GLY A 731 -3.68 -6.26 -0.42
C GLY A 731 -3.34 -7.63 -1.01
N ALA A 732 -2.27 -8.25 -0.52
CA ALA A 732 -1.97 -9.66 -0.73
C ALA A 732 -2.20 -10.46 0.56
N VAL A 733 -2.43 -11.76 0.42
CA VAL A 733 -2.32 -12.72 1.53
C VAL A 733 -1.33 -13.77 1.07
N THR A 734 -0.29 -13.99 1.85
CA THR A 734 0.83 -14.89 1.54
C THR A 734 1.10 -15.74 2.76
#